data_AF-A0A1G4IYX4-F1
#
_entry.id   AF-A0A1G4IYX4-F1
#
_cell.length_a   1.000
_cell.length_b   1.000
_cell.length_c   1.000
_cell.angle_alpha   90.00
_cell.angle_beta   90.00
_cell.angle_gamma   90.00
#
_symmetry.space_group_name_H-M   'P 1'
#
loop_
_entity.id
_entity.type
_entity.pdbx_description
1 polymer ?
#
loop_
_entity_poly.entity_id
_entity_poly.type
_entity_poly.pdbx_seq_one_letter_code
_entity_poly.pdbx_strand_id
1 'polypeptide(L)'
;MTSTGFLPKTSELKLRDRSKNFDDNLANEVAEESELDLNEKESQVHHSWKKGCSIVEYFALLIITLLAFYVRFSKIDANGSVVWDEAHFGKFGSYYIKNEFYHDVHPPLGKMLIALSEYLTGFDGDFTFDSAAEYPEGLNYKFMRQFNASFGALCAPIMILSARNMGFSLICSNLLGLMVALELSYIVLSKFILLDSILLFFTATTYYCITKLYTLRNKQFTRKWSLWMLLLGLNVGCVCSVKWVGLFVTLVAGVYTIIDLFASHHNKNLGRVKYFKHWVIRVINLIIIPFMVYLFCFKIHFTILHKSGTGDASTNTLFQVNLDGNKIKLGPRNVAFGSKVSIRSHGLSPNLLHSHVQLYPSGSGQHQVTGYGHSDTNNHWVINFSRESGQEVDENGLFEGGSLNVGHNSEIRLVHKNTKANLHSHDVPAHVSRNCFEVSGYGDEIIGDTKDDWVVEIVEQLDSSNASFPKEDSTLLHPISTSFRLRHKELGCYLASTGLAYPAWGFKQAEIVCKNSWTSRDKSTWWNIEDHWNTNQNEAEGYVPPKSKFWADFVLINFAMASSNNALVPDEDKHDHLATKAWEWPTLHTGLRMCEWNAKIVRYYLLGSPFQTWLSTAALALFAGYIAQLIVRWKRQSANITNSDLCEIGMQGVLPFLAWLFHYLPFVLMERVTYVHHYVPALYFAIMILGFMLERCVPKSSYVKVPLYGGLYVGCIYIYILFSPIAQGMEKPMGEYKHLEWLSSWDIS
;
A
#
# COMPACT_ATOMS: atom_id res chain seq x y z
N MET A 1 16.58 -112.75 -3.41
CA MET A 1 17.08 -113.08 -4.76
C MET A 1 17.22 -111.79 -5.55
N THR A 2 18.31 -111.72 -6.29
CA THR A 2 18.97 -110.64 -7.05
C THR A 2 18.23 -110.15 -8.31
N SER A 3 18.47 -108.88 -8.70
CA SER A 3 19.00 -108.41 -10.03
C SER A 3 18.62 -106.92 -10.26
N THR A 4 19.54 -105.94 -10.23
CA THR A 4 20.38 -105.36 -11.33
C THR A 4 19.66 -104.85 -12.58
N GLY A 5 19.98 -103.60 -13.00
CA GLY A 5 19.77 -103.09 -14.39
C GLY A 5 19.70 -101.56 -14.50
N PHE A 6 20.83 -100.85 -14.57
CA PHE A 6 21.40 -100.17 -15.76
C PHE A 6 20.73 -98.84 -16.22
N LEU A 7 21.48 -97.73 -16.09
CA LEU A 7 21.26 -96.41 -16.71
C LEU A 7 21.91 -96.35 -18.12
N PRO A 8 21.32 -95.64 -19.11
CA PRO A 8 22.01 -95.25 -20.34
C PRO A 8 22.59 -93.81 -20.30
N LYS A 9 23.50 -93.57 -21.26
CA LYS A 9 24.57 -92.55 -21.31
C LYS A 9 24.13 -91.12 -21.71
N THR A 10 24.93 -90.15 -21.27
CA THR A 10 24.78 -88.68 -21.27
C THR A 10 25.03 -87.95 -22.61
N SER A 11 25.12 -88.64 -23.76
CA SER A 11 25.50 -87.99 -25.03
C SER A 11 24.33 -87.56 -25.93
N GLU A 12 23.12 -88.10 -25.77
CA GLU A 12 21.95 -87.71 -26.59
C GLU A 12 21.22 -86.46 -26.08
N LEU A 13 21.41 -86.08 -24.82
CA LEU A 13 20.77 -84.89 -24.24
C LEU A 13 21.37 -83.56 -24.77
N LYS A 14 22.61 -83.55 -25.27
CA LYS A 14 23.28 -82.31 -25.70
C LYS A 14 22.99 -81.85 -27.13
N LEU A 15 22.40 -82.70 -27.98
CA LEU A 15 22.05 -82.34 -29.36
C LEU A 15 20.63 -81.74 -29.47
N ARG A 16 19.70 -82.14 -28.59
CA ARG A 16 18.33 -81.60 -28.55
C ARG A 16 18.22 -80.20 -27.93
N ASP A 17 19.12 -79.84 -27.03
CA ASP A 17 19.14 -78.52 -26.39
C ASP A 17 19.78 -77.43 -27.27
N ARG A 18 20.52 -77.80 -28.33
CA ARG A 18 21.17 -76.82 -29.21
C ARG A 18 20.28 -76.29 -30.34
N SER A 19 19.28 -77.03 -30.82
CA SER A 19 18.36 -76.51 -31.85
C SER A 19 17.24 -75.66 -31.26
N LYS A 20 16.74 -76.00 -30.05
CA LYS A 20 15.75 -75.17 -29.34
C LYS A 20 16.29 -73.78 -28.99
N ASN A 21 17.54 -73.69 -28.54
CA ASN A 21 18.15 -72.40 -28.21
C ASN A 21 18.45 -71.51 -29.43
N PHE A 22 18.48 -72.05 -30.66
CA PHE A 22 18.71 -71.23 -31.86
C PHE A 22 17.41 -70.62 -32.39
N ASP A 23 16.31 -71.39 -32.40
CA ASP A 23 15.00 -70.90 -32.82
C ASP A 23 14.34 -69.99 -31.77
N ASP A 24 14.51 -70.27 -30.47
CA ASP A 24 13.98 -69.40 -29.40
C ASP A 24 14.76 -68.07 -29.32
N ASN A 25 16.07 -68.06 -29.62
CA ASN A 25 16.83 -66.81 -29.61
C ASN A 25 16.48 -65.91 -30.81
N LEU A 26 16.27 -66.49 -32.01
CA LEU A 26 15.87 -65.69 -33.17
C LEU A 26 14.43 -65.19 -33.05
N ALA A 27 13.52 -65.99 -32.47
CA ALA A 27 12.15 -65.57 -32.19
C ALA A 27 12.08 -64.50 -31.09
N ASN A 28 12.93 -64.59 -30.06
CA ASN A 28 13.03 -63.59 -29.01
C ASN A 28 13.71 -62.30 -29.49
N GLU A 29 14.73 -62.36 -30.35
CA GLU A 29 15.36 -61.16 -30.93
C GLU A 29 14.39 -60.40 -31.86
N VAL A 30 13.60 -61.12 -32.69
CA VAL A 30 12.59 -60.49 -33.55
C VAL A 30 11.39 -59.95 -32.74
N ALA A 31 11.01 -60.63 -31.65
CA ALA A 31 9.97 -60.14 -30.74
C ALA A 31 10.44 -58.90 -29.95
N GLU A 32 11.68 -58.91 -29.43
CA GLU A 32 12.28 -57.76 -28.74
C GLU A 32 12.50 -56.58 -29.68
N GLU A 33 12.95 -56.78 -30.93
CA GLU A 33 13.04 -55.70 -31.92
C GLU A 33 11.65 -55.13 -32.24
N SER A 34 10.61 -55.97 -32.37
CA SER A 34 9.25 -55.49 -32.63
C SER A 34 8.63 -54.74 -31.43
N GLU A 35 8.90 -55.17 -30.20
CA GLU A 35 8.47 -54.48 -28.98
C GLU A 35 9.27 -53.19 -28.74
N LEU A 36 10.55 -53.15 -29.10
CA LEU A 36 11.37 -51.94 -29.09
C LEU A 36 10.89 -50.91 -30.12
N ASP A 37 10.55 -51.34 -31.34
CA ASP A 37 10.03 -50.46 -32.39
C ASP A 37 8.61 -49.93 -32.08
N LEU A 38 7.78 -50.74 -31.42
CA LEU A 38 6.45 -50.34 -30.94
C LEU A 38 6.55 -49.38 -29.75
N ASN A 39 7.45 -49.64 -28.80
CA ASN A 39 7.72 -48.73 -27.67
C ASN A 39 8.38 -47.42 -28.13
N GLU A 40 9.26 -47.44 -29.14
CA GLU A 40 9.82 -46.22 -29.71
C GLU A 40 8.74 -45.41 -30.44
N LYS A 41 7.86 -46.04 -31.23
CA LYS A 41 6.72 -45.36 -31.87
C LYS A 41 5.71 -44.82 -30.85
N GLU A 42 5.37 -45.55 -29.79
CA GLU A 42 4.52 -45.05 -28.71
C GLU A 42 5.18 -43.91 -27.92
N SER A 43 6.50 -43.98 -27.69
CA SER A 43 7.26 -42.91 -27.03
C SER A 43 7.33 -41.65 -27.90
N GLN A 44 7.50 -41.80 -29.22
CA GLN A 44 7.52 -40.70 -30.18
C GLN A 44 6.13 -40.08 -30.35
N VAL A 45 5.06 -40.87 -30.36
CA VAL A 45 3.68 -40.38 -30.36
C VAL A 45 3.34 -39.68 -29.05
N HIS A 46 3.71 -40.23 -27.89
CA HIS A 46 3.54 -39.57 -26.58
C HIS A 46 4.37 -38.28 -26.45
N HIS A 47 5.58 -38.24 -27.00
CA HIS A 47 6.46 -37.07 -27.02
C HIS A 47 5.95 -36.00 -28.01
N SER A 48 5.40 -36.41 -29.15
CA SER A 48 4.74 -35.53 -30.12
C SER A 48 3.45 -34.93 -29.56
N TRP A 49 2.62 -35.73 -28.87
CA TRP A 49 1.41 -35.27 -28.18
C TRP A 49 1.71 -34.34 -26.99
N LYS A 50 2.74 -34.61 -26.19
CA LYS A 50 3.21 -33.68 -25.13
C LYS A 50 3.75 -32.37 -25.71
N LYS A 51 4.46 -32.40 -26.86
CA LYS A 51 4.91 -31.20 -27.58
C LYS A 51 3.75 -30.40 -28.17
N GLY A 52 2.77 -31.06 -28.80
CA GLY A 52 1.57 -30.43 -29.37
C GLY A 52 0.69 -29.76 -28.30
N CYS A 53 0.50 -30.42 -27.15
CA CYS A 53 -0.23 -29.85 -26.01
C CYS A 53 0.49 -28.60 -25.46
N SER A 54 1.83 -28.61 -25.39
CA SER A 54 2.62 -27.47 -24.95
C SER A 54 2.54 -26.26 -25.90
N ILE A 55 2.49 -26.48 -27.22
CA ILE A 55 2.36 -25.39 -28.21
C ILE A 55 1.01 -24.68 -28.07
N VAL A 56 -0.09 -25.45 -27.94
CA VAL A 56 -1.45 -24.91 -27.75
C VAL A 56 -1.54 -24.10 -26.45
N GLU A 57 -0.88 -24.56 -25.39
CA GLU A 57 -0.81 -23.86 -24.10
C GLU A 57 -0.14 -22.49 -24.18
N TYR A 58 0.96 -22.36 -24.92
CA TYR A 58 1.65 -21.08 -25.13
C TYR A 58 0.88 -20.17 -26.09
N PHE A 59 0.24 -20.76 -27.11
CA PHE A 59 -0.56 -20.01 -28.07
C PHE A 59 -1.80 -19.36 -27.44
N ALA A 60 -2.54 -20.09 -26.59
CA ALA A 60 -3.68 -19.53 -25.88
C ALA A 60 -3.29 -18.41 -24.90
N LEU A 61 -2.17 -18.58 -24.21
CA LEU A 61 -1.61 -17.54 -23.32
C LEU A 61 -1.25 -16.28 -24.12
N LEU A 62 -0.61 -16.43 -25.28
CA LEU A 62 -0.27 -15.32 -26.16
C LEU A 62 -1.51 -14.58 -26.67
N ILE A 63 -2.53 -15.32 -27.15
CA ILE A 63 -3.78 -14.72 -27.62
C ILE A 63 -4.46 -13.89 -26.53
N ILE A 64 -4.62 -14.45 -25.32
CA ILE A 64 -5.27 -13.72 -24.22
C ILE A 64 -4.44 -12.51 -23.80
N THR A 65 -3.11 -12.61 -23.85
CA THR A 65 -2.22 -11.47 -23.59
C THR A 65 -2.45 -10.36 -24.63
N LEU A 66 -2.41 -10.69 -25.92
CA LEU A 66 -2.66 -9.72 -27.00
C LEU A 66 -4.06 -9.10 -26.88
N LEU A 67 -5.08 -9.89 -26.55
CA LEU A 67 -6.43 -9.41 -26.30
C LEU A 67 -6.46 -8.44 -25.10
N ALA A 68 -5.81 -8.78 -23.99
CA ALA A 68 -5.76 -7.96 -22.78
C ALA A 68 -5.11 -6.59 -23.04
N PHE A 69 -4.02 -6.56 -23.83
CA PHE A 69 -3.40 -5.32 -24.31
C PHE A 69 -4.32 -4.56 -25.25
N TYR A 70 -4.93 -5.24 -26.23
CA TYR A 70 -5.83 -4.62 -27.20
C TYR A 70 -7.00 -3.90 -26.54
N VAL A 71 -7.75 -4.57 -25.64
CA VAL A 71 -8.93 -3.95 -24.99
C VAL A 71 -8.56 -2.79 -24.06
N ARG A 72 -7.36 -2.79 -23.49
CA ARG A 72 -6.88 -1.69 -22.62
C ARG A 72 -6.33 -0.53 -23.42
N PHE A 73 -5.63 -0.77 -24.53
CA PHE A 73 -5.02 0.28 -25.35
C PHE A 73 -6.00 0.89 -26.37
N SER A 74 -7.06 0.18 -26.73
CA SER A 74 -8.11 0.70 -27.61
C SER A 74 -8.73 1.97 -27.02
N LYS A 75 -8.84 3.05 -27.82
CA LYS A 75 -9.44 4.34 -27.40
C LYS A 75 -8.90 4.91 -26.07
N ILE A 76 -7.62 4.69 -25.77
CA ILE A 76 -7.02 5.13 -24.49
C ILE A 76 -6.84 6.65 -24.40
N ASP A 77 -6.74 7.31 -25.55
CA ASP A 77 -6.63 8.76 -25.74
C ASP A 77 -7.97 9.43 -26.09
N ALA A 78 -9.07 8.68 -26.14
CA ALA A 78 -10.37 9.20 -26.59
C ALA A 78 -10.96 10.29 -25.68
N ASN A 79 -10.65 10.26 -24.38
CA ASN A 79 -10.92 11.37 -23.48
C ASN A 79 -9.63 12.18 -23.28
N GLY A 80 -9.62 13.41 -23.81
CA GLY A 80 -8.51 14.37 -23.72
C GLY A 80 -8.51 15.21 -22.45
N SER A 81 -9.28 14.82 -21.43
CA SER A 81 -9.35 15.51 -20.13
C SER A 81 -8.89 14.59 -18.99
N VAL A 82 -8.48 15.22 -17.89
CA VAL A 82 -8.12 14.57 -16.63
C VAL A 82 -9.36 13.93 -15.99
N VAL A 83 -9.28 12.65 -15.65
CA VAL A 83 -10.40 11.91 -15.04
C VAL A 83 -10.25 11.72 -13.52
N TRP A 84 -11.23 11.06 -12.91
CA TRP A 84 -11.28 10.67 -11.50
C TRP A 84 -9.97 10.05 -11.03
N ASP A 85 -9.42 10.57 -9.94
CA ASP A 85 -8.11 10.26 -9.32
C ASP A 85 -6.85 10.37 -10.20
N GLU A 86 -6.97 10.46 -11.53
CA GLU A 86 -5.87 10.87 -12.42
C GLU A 86 -5.39 12.29 -12.09
N ALA A 87 -6.30 13.14 -11.63
CA ALA A 87 -5.97 14.47 -11.08
C ALA A 87 -4.98 14.40 -9.89
N HIS A 88 -5.16 13.42 -8.99
CA HIS A 88 -4.28 13.25 -7.84
C HIS A 88 -2.95 12.62 -8.25
N PHE A 89 -3.00 11.46 -8.93
CA PHE A 89 -1.79 10.69 -9.20
C PHE A 89 -0.90 11.27 -10.31
N GLY A 90 -1.49 11.94 -11.31
CA GLY A 90 -0.72 12.71 -12.29
C GLY A 90 -0.05 13.93 -11.66
N LYS A 91 -0.73 14.63 -10.74
CA LYS A 91 -0.13 15.72 -9.96
C LYS A 91 1.01 15.23 -9.08
N PHE A 92 0.85 14.07 -8.43
CA PHE A 92 1.92 13.47 -7.64
C PHE A 92 3.10 13.00 -8.48
N GLY A 93 2.86 12.52 -9.70
CA GLY A 93 3.92 12.27 -10.68
C GLY A 93 4.69 13.56 -10.99
N SER A 94 3.95 14.63 -11.29
CA SER A 94 4.49 15.96 -11.62
C SER A 94 5.41 16.51 -10.53
N TYR A 95 5.11 16.27 -9.25
CA TYR A 95 5.97 16.65 -8.14
C TYR A 95 7.33 15.96 -8.16
N TYR A 96 7.42 14.70 -8.60
CA TYR A 96 8.72 14.04 -8.79
C TYR A 96 9.52 14.65 -9.95
N ILE A 97 8.85 15.06 -11.02
CA ILE A 97 9.48 15.75 -12.15
C ILE A 97 10.05 17.11 -11.71
N LYS A 98 9.26 17.86 -10.94
CA LYS A 98 9.66 19.17 -10.39
C LYS A 98 10.66 19.08 -9.23
N ASN A 99 10.82 17.88 -8.66
CA ASN A 99 11.56 17.60 -7.43
C ASN A 99 10.98 18.26 -6.17
N GLU A 100 9.68 18.57 -6.16
CA GLU A 100 8.98 19.25 -5.07
C GLU A 100 8.41 18.27 -4.06
N PHE A 101 8.70 18.47 -2.78
CA PHE A 101 8.21 17.60 -1.73
C PHE A 101 6.69 17.72 -1.53
N TYR A 102 6.03 16.58 -1.41
CA TYR A 102 4.61 16.48 -1.15
C TYR A 102 4.30 15.37 -0.13
N HIS A 103 3.13 15.46 0.47
CA HIS A 103 2.61 14.47 1.42
C HIS A 103 1.40 13.77 0.81
N ASP A 104 1.33 12.46 0.93
CA ASP A 104 0.22 11.63 0.46
C ASP A 104 0.04 10.41 1.37
N VAL A 105 -1.17 9.86 1.43
CA VAL A 105 -1.52 8.70 2.28
C VAL A 105 -0.89 7.38 1.81
N HIS A 106 -0.45 7.29 0.54
CA HIS A 106 0.06 6.05 -0.03
C HIS A 106 1.59 6.01 -0.05
N PRO A 107 2.20 4.82 0.05
CA PRO A 107 3.63 4.64 -0.19
C PRO A 107 4.06 5.07 -1.61
N PRO A 108 5.36 5.33 -1.84
CA PRO A 108 5.80 6.11 -3.01
C PRO A 108 5.94 5.32 -4.31
N LEU A 109 6.10 3.98 -4.31
CA LEU A 109 6.48 3.22 -5.52
C LEU A 109 5.50 3.40 -6.69
N GLY A 110 4.18 3.34 -6.42
CA GLY A 110 3.18 3.52 -7.47
C GLY A 110 3.29 4.89 -8.14
N LYS A 111 3.46 5.94 -7.33
CA LYS A 111 3.59 7.32 -7.80
C LYS A 111 4.94 7.57 -8.50
N MET A 112 6.02 6.93 -8.04
CA MET A 112 7.31 6.97 -8.74
C MET A 112 7.28 6.26 -10.09
N LEU A 113 6.48 5.18 -10.24
CA LEU A 113 6.28 4.54 -11.53
C LEU A 113 5.44 5.41 -12.49
N ILE A 114 4.46 6.15 -11.96
CA ILE A 114 3.71 7.15 -12.73
C ILE A 114 4.65 8.28 -13.18
N ALA A 115 5.47 8.83 -12.27
CA ALA A 115 6.50 9.80 -12.60
C ALA A 115 7.51 9.28 -13.63
N LEU A 116 7.86 7.99 -13.58
CA LEU A 116 8.71 7.38 -14.60
C LEU A 116 8.03 7.43 -15.98
N SER A 117 6.72 7.19 -16.06
CA SER A 117 5.98 7.32 -17.31
C SER A 117 5.98 8.74 -17.84
N GLU A 118 5.85 9.73 -16.95
CA GLU A 118 5.92 11.15 -17.28
C GLU A 118 7.32 11.56 -17.78
N TYR A 119 8.36 11.14 -17.06
CA TYR A 119 9.74 11.38 -17.44
C TYR A 119 10.07 10.81 -18.83
N LEU A 120 9.59 9.59 -19.13
CA LEU A 120 9.79 8.96 -20.44
C LEU A 120 9.09 9.71 -21.59
N THR A 121 8.07 10.52 -21.30
CA THR A 121 7.43 11.39 -22.31
C THR A 121 8.13 12.72 -22.52
N GLY A 122 9.12 13.06 -21.69
CA GLY A 122 9.75 14.38 -21.68
C GLY A 122 8.85 15.47 -21.08
N PHE A 123 7.90 15.09 -20.21
CA PHE A 123 7.07 16.06 -19.48
C PHE A 123 7.91 16.89 -18.51
N ASP A 124 7.66 18.19 -18.46
CA ASP A 124 8.38 19.19 -17.66
C ASP A 124 7.76 19.44 -16.27
N GLY A 125 6.54 18.94 -16.03
CA GLY A 125 5.83 19.11 -14.78
C GLY A 125 4.89 20.32 -14.75
N ASP A 126 4.81 21.13 -15.81
CA ASP A 126 4.10 22.42 -15.77
C ASP A 126 2.58 22.28 -15.70
N PHE A 127 2.02 21.20 -16.25
CA PHE A 127 0.60 20.89 -16.17
C PHE A 127 0.21 20.42 -14.76
N THR A 128 -0.81 21.05 -14.16
CA THR A 128 -1.21 20.84 -12.75
C THR A 128 -2.15 19.67 -12.50
N PHE A 129 -2.63 19.01 -13.56
CA PHE A 129 -3.61 17.91 -13.50
C PHE A 129 -4.88 18.28 -12.71
N ASP A 130 -5.41 19.49 -12.92
CA ASP A 130 -6.68 19.88 -12.29
C ASP A 130 -7.84 19.02 -12.82
N SER A 131 -8.84 18.78 -11.96
CA SER A 131 -9.97 17.91 -12.32
C SER A 131 -10.72 18.44 -13.54
N ALA A 132 -11.04 17.56 -14.48
CA ALA A 132 -11.69 17.88 -15.76
C ALA A 132 -10.91 18.85 -16.68
N ALA A 133 -9.67 19.22 -16.35
CA ALA A 133 -8.84 20.03 -17.24
C ALA A 133 -8.51 19.25 -18.53
N GLU A 134 -8.54 19.94 -19.66
CA GLU A 134 -8.08 19.41 -20.95
C GLU A 134 -6.54 19.36 -20.98
N TYR A 135 -6.00 18.28 -21.54
CA TYR A 135 -4.56 18.15 -21.72
C TYR A 135 -4.05 19.12 -22.80
N PRO A 136 -2.92 19.82 -22.56
CA PRO A 136 -2.37 20.77 -23.52
C PRO A 136 -1.83 20.07 -24.77
N GLU A 137 -1.83 20.79 -25.89
CA GLU A 137 -1.24 20.32 -27.15
C GLU A 137 0.26 20.02 -26.94
N GLY A 138 0.68 18.79 -27.24
CA GLY A 138 2.07 18.33 -27.09
C GLY A 138 2.33 17.42 -25.88
N LEU A 139 1.45 17.39 -24.88
CA LEU A 139 1.58 16.46 -23.76
C LEU A 139 1.17 15.04 -24.16
N ASN A 140 2.10 14.08 -24.06
CA ASN A 140 1.83 12.69 -24.42
C ASN A 140 1.17 11.89 -23.28
N TYR A 141 -0.01 12.34 -22.82
CA TYR A 141 -0.80 11.64 -21.80
C TYR A 141 -1.20 10.21 -22.25
N LYS A 142 -1.31 9.99 -23.58
CA LYS A 142 -1.55 8.67 -24.18
C LYS A 142 -0.51 7.65 -23.74
N PHE A 143 0.78 8.00 -23.78
CA PHE A 143 1.85 7.09 -23.36
C PHE A 143 1.79 6.82 -21.85
N MET A 144 1.54 7.85 -21.04
CA MET A 144 1.38 7.71 -19.58
C MET A 144 0.25 6.73 -19.23
N ARG A 145 -0.89 6.84 -19.93
CA ARG A 145 -2.01 5.91 -19.82
C ARG A 145 -1.64 4.50 -20.32
N GLN A 146 -0.95 4.36 -21.45
CA GLN A 146 -0.48 3.06 -21.96
C GLN A 146 0.48 2.35 -21.00
N PHE A 147 1.33 3.12 -20.32
CA PHE A 147 2.25 2.60 -19.30
C PHE A 147 1.47 1.97 -18.13
N ASN A 148 0.49 2.69 -17.57
CA ASN A 148 -0.38 2.16 -16.51
C ASN A 148 -1.24 0.98 -17.00
N ALA A 149 -1.80 1.08 -18.20
CA ALA A 149 -2.59 0.04 -18.84
C ALA A 149 -1.82 -1.27 -19.03
N SER A 150 -0.49 -1.20 -19.21
CA SER A 150 0.36 -2.37 -19.34
C SER A 150 0.37 -3.24 -18.08
N PHE A 151 0.38 -2.64 -16.88
CA PHE A 151 0.30 -3.38 -15.62
C PHE A 151 -1.04 -4.12 -15.50
N GLY A 152 -2.14 -3.44 -15.83
CA GLY A 152 -3.47 -4.06 -15.88
C GLY A 152 -3.57 -5.18 -16.92
N ALA A 153 -2.95 -5.03 -18.09
CA ALA A 153 -2.97 -6.03 -19.16
C ALA A 153 -2.23 -7.31 -18.76
N LEU A 154 -1.09 -7.18 -18.07
CA LEU A 154 -0.27 -8.30 -17.60
C LEU A 154 -0.95 -9.13 -16.50
N CYS A 155 -1.98 -8.61 -15.84
CA CYS A 155 -2.74 -9.37 -14.83
C CYS A 155 -3.44 -10.61 -15.44
N ALA A 156 -3.89 -10.52 -16.70
CA ALA A 156 -4.56 -11.63 -17.39
C ALA A 156 -3.65 -12.85 -17.62
N PRO A 157 -2.44 -12.73 -18.21
CA PRO A 157 -1.53 -13.87 -18.31
C PRO A 157 -1.06 -14.37 -16.94
N ILE A 158 -0.89 -13.49 -15.94
CA ILE A 158 -0.54 -13.92 -14.57
C ILE A 158 -1.64 -14.80 -13.96
N MET A 159 -2.91 -14.49 -14.19
CA MET A 159 -4.03 -15.34 -13.77
C MET A 159 -3.92 -16.74 -14.37
N ILE A 160 -3.69 -16.85 -15.68
CA ILE A 160 -3.55 -18.14 -16.38
C ILE A 160 -2.39 -18.94 -15.77
N LEU A 161 -1.23 -18.31 -15.60
CA LEU A 161 -0.05 -18.98 -15.05
C LEU A 161 -0.25 -19.41 -13.59
N SER A 162 -0.96 -18.61 -12.79
CA SER A 162 -1.33 -18.95 -11.41
C SER A 162 -2.29 -20.15 -11.36
N ALA A 163 -3.35 -20.12 -12.17
CA ALA A 163 -4.32 -21.20 -12.31
C ALA A 163 -3.66 -22.52 -12.73
N ARG A 164 -2.72 -22.47 -13.68
CA ARG A 164 -1.94 -23.64 -14.12
C ARG A 164 -1.06 -24.18 -13.00
N ASN A 165 -0.37 -23.32 -12.24
CA ASN A 165 0.42 -23.75 -11.08
C ASN A 165 -0.44 -24.38 -9.97
N MET A 166 -1.70 -23.95 -9.84
CA MET A 166 -2.67 -24.54 -8.91
C MET A 166 -3.21 -25.90 -9.39
N GLY A 167 -2.98 -26.27 -10.65
CA GLY A 167 -3.40 -27.54 -11.23
C GLY A 167 -4.77 -27.49 -11.92
N PHE A 168 -5.28 -26.31 -12.28
CA PHE A 168 -6.50 -26.19 -13.06
C PHE A 168 -6.29 -26.66 -14.51
N SER A 169 -7.35 -27.18 -15.13
CA SER A 169 -7.31 -27.61 -16.52
C SER A 169 -7.06 -26.43 -17.45
N LEU A 170 -6.55 -26.71 -18.66
CA LEU A 170 -6.23 -25.67 -19.65
C LEU A 170 -7.45 -24.80 -19.99
N ILE A 171 -8.60 -25.45 -20.19
CA ILE A 171 -9.87 -24.79 -20.51
C ILE A 171 -10.30 -23.83 -19.38
N CYS A 172 -10.14 -24.25 -18.13
CA CYS A 172 -10.46 -23.43 -16.97
C CYS A 172 -9.47 -22.27 -16.81
N SER A 173 -8.17 -22.56 -16.86
CA SER A 173 -7.12 -21.54 -16.71
C SER A 173 -7.23 -20.43 -17.74
N ASN A 174 -7.51 -20.79 -19.01
CA ASN A 174 -7.71 -19.83 -20.09
C ASN A 174 -9.03 -19.03 -19.90
N LEU A 175 -10.08 -19.63 -19.34
CA LEU A 175 -11.34 -18.94 -19.05
C LEU A 175 -11.11 -17.87 -17.99
N LEU A 176 -10.40 -18.20 -16.89
CA LEU A 176 -10.08 -17.24 -15.84
C LEU A 176 -9.23 -16.08 -16.38
N GLY A 177 -8.24 -16.38 -17.23
CA GLY A 177 -7.46 -15.35 -17.93
C GLY A 177 -8.31 -14.45 -18.81
N LEU A 178 -9.25 -15.02 -19.57
CA LEU A 178 -10.19 -14.26 -20.39
C LEU A 178 -11.13 -13.40 -19.55
N MET A 179 -11.64 -13.93 -18.43
CA MET A 179 -12.47 -13.18 -17.49
C MET A 179 -11.73 -11.95 -16.96
N VAL A 180 -10.46 -12.08 -16.56
CA VAL A 180 -9.61 -10.96 -16.13
C VAL A 180 -9.27 -10.00 -17.28
N ALA A 181 -9.07 -10.51 -18.50
CA ALA A 181 -8.81 -9.70 -19.67
C ALA A 181 -10.00 -8.81 -20.03
N LEU A 182 -11.23 -9.36 -19.97
CA LEU A 182 -12.49 -8.72 -20.35
C LEU A 182 -13.29 -8.14 -19.16
N GLU A 183 -12.70 -8.11 -17.96
CA GLU A 183 -13.32 -7.51 -16.78
C GLU A 183 -13.39 -5.98 -16.93
N LEU A 184 -14.62 -5.44 -16.97
CA LEU A 184 -14.87 -4.02 -17.28
C LEU A 184 -14.21 -3.09 -16.27
N SER A 185 -14.30 -3.41 -14.98
CA SER A 185 -13.68 -2.60 -13.92
C SER A 185 -12.16 -2.52 -14.07
N TYR A 186 -11.52 -3.63 -14.46
CA TYR A 186 -10.07 -3.68 -14.66
C TYR A 186 -9.66 -2.92 -15.91
N ILE A 187 -10.47 -2.96 -16.97
CA ILE A 187 -10.23 -2.19 -18.18
C ILE A 187 -10.31 -0.70 -17.88
N VAL A 188 -11.38 -0.23 -17.22
CA VAL A 188 -11.57 1.19 -16.87
C VAL A 188 -10.42 1.71 -16.02
N LEU A 189 -10.12 1.06 -14.89
CA LEU A 189 -9.08 1.55 -13.97
C LEU A 189 -7.67 1.51 -14.56
N SER A 190 -7.41 0.57 -15.48
CA SER A 190 -6.09 0.48 -16.11
C SER A 190 -5.89 1.48 -17.27
N LYS A 191 -6.97 2.03 -17.85
CA LYS A 191 -6.86 3.02 -18.93
C LYS A 191 -6.32 4.37 -18.45
N PHE A 192 -6.44 4.69 -17.18
CA PHE A 192 -6.11 6.01 -16.63
C PHE A 192 -4.86 5.96 -15.75
N ILE A 193 -4.29 7.14 -15.46
CA ILE A 193 -3.11 7.27 -14.59
C ILE A 193 -3.53 7.06 -13.13
N LEU A 194 -3.72 5.79 -12.74
CA LEU A 194 -4.19 5.36 -11.44
C LEU A 194 -3.26 4.32 -10.82
N LEU A 195 -3.15 4.34 -9.50
CA LEU A 195 -2.34 3.38 -8.76
C LEU A 195 -2.92 1.95 -8.70
N ASP A 196 -4.21 1.78 -8.97
CA ASP A 196 -4.92 0.51 -8.78
C ASP A 196 -4.44 -0.57 -9.75
N SER A 197 -4.07 -0.18 -10.98
CA SER A 197 -3.52 -1.09 -11.99
C SER A 197 -2.18 -1.70 -11.54
N ILE A 198 -1.29 -0.86 -11.00
CA ILE A 198 0.01 -1.23 -10.46
C ILE A 198 -0.16 -2.09 -9.20
N LEU A 199 -1.09 -1.72 -8.31
CA LEU A 199 -1.42 -2.47 -7.10
C LEU A 199 -1.94 -3.87 -7.43
N LEU A 200 -2.87 -3.98 -8.39
CA LEU A 200 -3.42 -5.26 -8.83
C LEU A 200 -2.33 -6.13 -9.45
N PHE A 201 -1.45 -5.55 -10.26
CA PHE A 201 -0.31 -6.27 -10.84
C PHE A 201 0.58 -6.89 -9.77
N PHE A 202 1.05 -6.10 -8.79
CA PHE A 202 1.92 -6.64 -7.73
C PHE A 202 1.18 -7.61 -6.79
N THR A 203 -0.13 -7.43 -6.58
CA THR A 203 -0.98 -8.40 -5.88
C THR A 203 -1.02 -9.74 -6.63
N ALA A 204 -1.26 -9.70 -7.95
CA ALA A 204 -1.32 -10.86 -8.81
C ALA A 204 0.03 -11.58 -8.92
N THR A 205 1.14 -10.85 -9.09
CA THR A 205 2.49 -11.44 -9.15
C THR A 205 2.92 -12.04 -7.81
N THR A 206 2.55 -11.42 -6.68
CA THR A 206 2.79 -11.98 -5.33
C THR A 206 2.10 -13.33 -5.20
N TYR A 207 0.80 -13.41 -5.53
CA TYR A 207 0.07 -14.66 -5.48
C TYR A 207 0.60 -15.70 -6.48
N TYR A 208 1.01 -15.26 -7.68
CA TYR A 208 1.68 -16.13 -8.65
C TYR A 208 2.97 -16.73 -8.07
N CYS A 209 3.80 -15.95 -7.38
CA CYS A 209 5.00 -16.47 -6.73
C CYS A 209 4.67 -17.52 -5.65
N ILE A 210 3.59 -17.33 -4.87
CA ILE A 210 3.09 -18.34 -3.92
C ILE A 210 2.71 -19.63 -4.66
N THR A 211 1.89 -19.53 -5.71
CA THR A 211 1.47 -20.70 -6.49
C THR A 211 2.68 -21.44 -7.08
N LYS A 212 3.71 -20.70 -7.51
CA LYS A 212 4.93 -21.28 -8.07
C LYS A 212 5.76 -21.99 -7.00
N LEU A 213 5.90 -21.40 -5.82
CA LEU A 213 6.55 -22.05 -4.68
C LEU A 213 5.82 -23.32 -4.26
N TYR A 214 4.49 -23.35 -4.33
CA TYR A 214 3.70 -24.55 -4.08
C TYR A 214 4.04 -25.69 -5.05
N THR A 215 4.24 -25.40 -6.35
CA THR A 215 4.71 -26.44 -7.31
C THR A 215 6.11 -26.96 -6.98
N LEU A 216 6.91 -26.18 -6.27
CA LEU A 216 8.28 -26.51 -5.87
C LEU A 216 8.38 -27.01 -4.43
N ARG A 217 7.26 -27.31 -3.75
CA ARG A 217 7.25 -27.74 -2.33
C ARG A 217 8.08 -29.00 -2.05
N ASN A 218 8.19 -29.91 -3.03
CA ASN A 218 9.01 -31.12 -2.92
C ASN A 218 10.48 -30.90 -3.32
N LYS A 219 10.82 -29.71 -3.83
CA LYS A 219 12.14 -29.33 -4.36
C LYS A 219 12.71 -28.11 -3.61
N GLN A 220 12.44 -28.02 -2.31
CA GLN A 220 12.92 -26.94 -1.45
C GLN A 220 14.46 -26.89 -1.41
N PHE A 221 15.02 -25.68 -1.22
CA PHE A 221 16.46 -25.36 -1.27
C PHE A 221 17.16 -25.54 -2.63
N THR A 222 16.44 -25.88 -3.69
CA THR A 222 17.00 -25.80 -5.05
C THR A 222 17.17 -24.34 -5.48
N ARG A 223 18.08 -24.06 -6.42
CA ARG A 223 18.26 -22.70 -6.99
C ARG A 223 16.95 -22.10 -7.49
N LYS A 224 16.12 -22.94 -8.15
CA LYS A 224 14.79 -22.53 -8.63
C LYS A 224 13.88 -22.12 -7.46
N TRP A 225 13.77 -22.95 -6.42
CA TRP A 225 12.94 -22.62 -5.26
C TRP A 225 13.41 -21.35 -4.54
N SER A 226 14.72 -21.20 -4.33
CA SER A 226 15.28 -20.00 -3.69
C SER A 226 15.06 -18.74 -4.51
N LEU A 227 15.16 -18.81 -5.84
CA LEU A 227 14.84 -17.70 -6.73
C LEU A 227 13.38 -17.27 -6.59
N TRP A 228 12.43 -18.21 -6.61
CA TRP A 228 11.01 -17.88 -6.44
C TRP A 228 10.67 -17.37 -5.04
N MET A 229 11.42 -17.79 -4.02
CA MET A 229 11.29 -17.27 -2.66
C MET A 229 11.78 -15.82 -2.57
N LEU A 230 12.90 -15.50 -3.23
CA LEU A 230 13.41 -14.14 -3.35
C LEU A 230 12.43 -13.25 -4.14
N LEU A 231 11.91 -13.73 -5.27
CA LEU A 231 10.92 -13.02 -6.07
C LEU A 231 9.61 -12.77 -5.30
N LEU A 232 9.17 -13.72 -4.48
CA LEU A 232 8.04 -13.50 -3.57
C LEU A 232 8.35 -12.33 -2.62
N GLY A 233 9.52 -12.33 -1.98
CA GLY A 233 9.97 -11.24 -1.12
C GLY A 233 10.00 -9.87 -1.78
N LEU A 234 10.59 -9.80 -2.97
CA LEU A 234 10.65 -8.56 -3.75
C LEU A 234 9.25 -8.06 -4.12
N ASN A 235 8.34 -8.95 -4.55
CA ASN A 235 6.96 -8.56 -4.88
C ASN A 235 6.16 -8.12 -3.65
N VAL A 236 6.34 -8.78 -2.49
CA VAL A 236 5.76 -8.33 -1.21
C VAL A 236 6.27 -6.93 -0.84
N GLY A 237 7.56 -6.66 -1.05
CA GLY A 237 8.12 -5.32 -0.87
C GLY A 237 7.48 -4.30 -1.81
N CYS A 238 7.36 -4.63 -3.11
CA CYS A 238 6.75 -3.75 -4.11
C CYS A 238 5.28 -3.46 -3.82
N VAL A 239 4.46 -4.49 -3.55
CA VAL A 239 3.01 -4.29 -3.33
C VAL A 239 2.75 -3.42 -2.10
N CYS A 240 3.50 -3.61 -1.01
CA CYS A 240 3.43 -2.77 0.19
C CYS A 240 3.92 -1.34 -0.08
N SER A 241 4.85 -1.17 -1.02
CA SER A 241 5.38 0.14 -1.42
C SER A 241 4.49 0.89 -2.43
N VAL A 242 3.42 0.27 -2.94
CA VAL A 242 2.42 0.94 -3.81
C VAL A 242 1.25 1.47 -3.00
N LYS A 243 0.61 0.61 -2.19
CA LYS A 243 -0.54 0.96 -1.33
C LYS A 243 -0.52 0.03 -0.11
N TRP A 244 -0.89 0.52 1.08
CA TRP A 244 -0.95 -0.32 2.29
C TRP A 244 -1.99 -1.46 2.22
N VAL A 245 -2.95 -1.39 1.30
CA VAL A 245 -3.82 -2.53 0.95
C VAL A 245 -3.01 -3.76 0.51
N GLY A 246 -1.78 -3.57 0.01
CA GLY A 246 -0.82 -4.65 -0.26
C GLY A 246 -0.41 -5.48 0.97
N LEU A 247 -0.65 -4.98 2.19
CA LEU A 247 -0.49 -5.78 3.41
C LEU A 247 -1.44 -6.98 3.42
N PHE A 248 -2.60 -6.91 2.76
CA PHE A 248 -3.57 -8.01 2.72
C PHE A 248 -3.04 -9.22 1.94
N VAL A 249 -2.41 -9.04 0.78
CA VAL A 249 -1.74 -10.15 0.08
C VAL A 249 -0.48 -10.61 0.81
N THR A 250 0.17 -9.73 1.55
CA THR A 250 1.28 -10.09 2.44
C THR A 250 0.83 -11.02 3.57
N LEU A 251 -0.37 -10.79 4.14
CA LEU A 251 -0.98 -11.71 5.10
C LEU A 251 -1.28 -13.08 4.47
N VAL A 252 -1.74 -13.13 3.22
CA VAL A 252 -1.92 -14.40 2.48
C VAL A 252 -0.59 -15.16 2.35
N ALA A 253 0.49 -14.46 1.97
CA ALA A 253 1.83 -15.04 1.91
C ALA A 253 2.30 -15.52 3.29
N GLY A 254 2.00 -14.76 4.35
CA GLY A 254 2.27 -15.12 5.74
C GLY A 254 1.53 -16.38 6.17
N VAL A 255 0.22 -16.47 5.91
CA VAL A 255 -0.59 -17.66 6.22
C VAL A 255 -0.08 -18.89 5.50
N TYR A 256 0.20 -18.79 4.19
CA TYR A 256 0.81 -19.89 3.42
C TYR A 256 2.14 -20.34 4.06
N THR A 257 2.98 -19.38 4.44
CA THR A 257 4.28 -19.63 5.05
C THR A 257 4.17 -20.32 6.41
N ILE A 258 3.23 -19.87 7.26
CA ILE A 258 2.95 -20.46 8.57
C ILE A 258 2.48 -21.90 8.40
N ILE A 259 1.55 -22.17 7.47
CA ILE A 259 1.06 -23.52 7.18
C ILE A 259 2.20 -24.43 6.70
N ASP A 260 3.06 -23.95 5.80
CA ASP A 260 4.18 -24.73 5.26
C ASP A 260 5.25 -25.02 6.33
N LEU A 261 5.54 -24.06 7.22
CA LEU A 261 6.42 -24.26 8.37
C LEU A 261 5.81 -25.23 9.39
N PHE A 262 4.51 -25.12 9.67
CA PHE A 262 3.78 -26.03 10.54
C PHE A 262 3.80 -27.46 10.01
N ALA A 263 3.52 -27.65 8.71
CA ALA A 263 3.61 -28.96 8.06
C ALA A 263 5.05 -29.51 8.09
N SER A 264 6.05 -28.65 7.90
CA SER A 264 7.47 -29.02 7.97
C SER A 264 7.89 -29.45 9.38
N HIS A 265 7.32 -28.85 10.43
CA HIS A 265 7.60 -29.21 11.82
C HIS A 265 7.13 -30.64 12.15
N HIS A 266 5.97 -31.04 11.62
CA HIS A 266 5.41 -32.37 11.82
C HIS A 266 6.01 -33.45 10.90
N ASN A 267 6.92 -33.08 9.99
CA ASN A 267 7.62 -34.03 9.13
C ASN A 267 8.80 -34.68 9.86
N LYS A 268 8.61 -35.92 10.34
CA LYS A 268 9.63 -36.70 11.06
C LYS A 268 10.92 -36.94 10.25
N ASN A 269 10.87 -36.83 8.93
CA ASN A 269 12.02 -37.04 8.04
C ASN A 269 12.89 -35.78 7.90
N LEU A 270 12.49 -34.64 8.48
CA LEU A 270 13.19 -33.37 8.36
C LEU A 270 14.11 -33.14 9.57
N GLY A 271 15.43 -33.11 9.34
CA GLY A 271 16.39 -32.78 10.40
C GLY A 271 16.21 -31.36 10.95
N ARG A 272 16.41 -31.17 12.25
CA ARG A 272 16.22 -29.87 12.97
C ARG A 272 17.01 -28.71 12.34
N VAL A 273 18.23 -28.96 11.86
CA VAL A 273 19.05 -27.96 11.17
C VAL A 273 18.40 -27.49 9.88
N LYS A 274 17.82 -28.41 9.10
CA LYS A 274 17.12 -28.09 7.85
C LYS A 274 15.83 -27.32 8.12
N TYR A 275 15.11 -27.66 9.20
CA TYR A 275 13.97 -26.89 9.68
C TYR A 275 14.36 -25.46 10.11
N PHE A 276 15.45 -25.28 10.85
CA PHE A 276 15.94 -23.94 11.20
C PHE A 276 16.34 -23.12 9.96
N LYS A 277 16.99 -23.75 8.97
CA LYS A 277 17.29 -23.10 7.67
C LYS A 277 16.02 -22.62 6.95
N HIS A 278 14.93 -23.37 7.03
CA HIS A 278 13.65 -22.93 6.47
C HIS A 278 13.13 -21.65 7.11
N TRP A 279 13.26 -21.50 8.43
CA TRP A 279 12.91 -20.29 9.16
C TRP A 279 13.79 -19.12 8.72
N VAL A 280 15.11 -19.28 8.77
CA VAL A 280 16.06 -18.21 8.40
C VAL A 280 15.82 -17.71 6.99
N ILE A 281 15.65 -18.60 6.00
CA ILE A 281 15.40 -18.20 4.61
C ILE A 281 14.08 -17.43 4.48
N ARG A 282 13.02 -17.86 5.17
CA ARG A 282 11.71 -17.18 5.11
C ARG A 282 11.74 -15.83 5.82
N VAL A 283 12.42 -15.71 6.97
CA VAL A 283 12.59 -14.42 7.65
C VAL A 283 13.37 -13.44 6.77
N ILE A 284 14.48 -13.89 6.15
CA ILE A 284 15.25 -13.04 5.24
C ILE A 284 14.38 -12.62 4.05
N ASN A 285 13.76 -13.56 3.35
CA ASN A 285 13.06 -13.25 2.10
C ASN A 285 11.67 -12.63 2.29
N LEU A 286 10.95 -12.91 3.38
CA LEU A 286 9.56 -12.46 3.57
C LEU A 286 9.39 -11.38 4.63
N ILE A 287 10.48 -10.99 5.33
CA ILE A 287 10.46 -9.88 6.29
C ILE A 287 11.56 -8.88 5.93
N ILE A 288 12.83 -9.31 5.96
CA ILE A 288 13.96 -8.38 5.77
C ILE A 288 13.97 -7.79 4.36
N ILE A 289 13.88 -8.61 3.31
CA ILE A 289 13.91 -8.13 1.92
C ILE A 289 12.73 -7.21 1.59
N PRO A 290 11.46 -7.56 1.89
CA PRO A 290 10.34 -6.65 1.66
C PRO A 290 10.49 -5.32 2.38
N PHE A 291 10.97 -5.35 3.62
CA PHE A 291 11.23 -4.14 4.40
C PHE A 291 12.35 -3.30 3.77
N MET A 292 13.43 -3.93 3.30
CA MET A 292 14.51 -3.24 2.58
C MET A 292 14.03 -2.62 1.26
N VAL A 293 13.14 -3.27 0.52
CA VAL A 293 12.51 -2.69 -0.69
C VAL A 293 11.66 -1.48 -0.31
N TYR A 294 10.87 -1.57 0.75
CA TYR A 294 10.06 -0.46 1.26
C TYR A 294 10.94 0.73 1.66
N LEU A 295 12.00 0.51 2.46
CA LEU A 295 12.98 1.53 2.82
C LEU A 295 13.67 2.13 1.59
N PHE A 296 14.03 1.29 0.61
CA PHE A 296 14.67 1.74 -0.62
C PHE A 296 13.75 2.65 -1.44
N CYS A 297 12.45 2.35 -1.51
CA CYS A 297 11.48 3.22 -2.17
C CYS A 297 11.38 4.59 -1.48
N PHE A 298 11.35 4.63 -0.14
CA PHE A 298 11.39 5.91 0.60
C PHE A 298 12.74 6.63 0.46
N LYS A 299 13.84 5.88 0.37
CA LYS A 299 15.15 6.48 0.13
C LYS A 299 15.22 7.16 -1.23
N ILE A 300 14.67 6.54 -2.28
CA ILE A 300 14.54 7.17 -3.60
C ILE A 300 13.61 8.39 -3.50
N HIS A 301 12.44 8.23 -2.88
CA HIS A 301 11.47 9.32 -2.71
C HIS A 301 12.09 10.58 -2.10
N PHE A 302 12.76 10.48 -0.95
CA PHE A 302 13.43 11.62 -0.32
C PHE A 302 14.66 12.14 -1.07
N THR A 303 15.30 11.31 -1.91
CA THR A 303 16.46 11.76 -2.69
C THR A 303 16.01 12.53 -3.94
N ILE A 304 14.88 12.15 -4.55
CA ILE A 304 14.33 12.86 -5.72
C ILE A 304 13.68 14.17 -5.27
N LEU A 305 12.89 14.16 -4.19
CA LEU A 305 12.13 15.33 -3.72
C LEU A 305 12.95 16.19 -2.76
N HIS A 306 13.85 17.00 -3.32
CA HIS A 306 14.77 17.85 -2.55
C HIS A 306 14.35 19.31 -2.47
N LYS A 307 13.30 19.75 -3.18
CA LYS A 307 12.76 21.11 -3.11
C LYS A 307 11.54 21.19 -2.20
N SER A 308 11.31 22.35 -1.59
CA SER A 308 10.09 22.64 -0.82
C SER A 308 8.86 22.62 -1.74
N GLY A 309 7.74 22.14 -1.21
CA GLY A 309 6.49 21.95 -1.95
C GLY A 309 5.32 21.86 -0.98
N THR A 310 4.10 21.57 -1.47
CA THR A 310 2.87 21.70 -0.69
C THR A 310 2.77 20.80 0.55
N GLY A 311 3.60 19.74 0.62
CA GLY A 311 3.56 18.77 1.72
C GLY A 311 4.60 18.98 2.82
N ASP A 312 5.48 19.98 2.69
CA ASP A 312 6.58 20.21 3.64
C ASP A 312 6.09 20.46 5.08
N ALA A 313 4.95 21.12 5.23
CA ALA A 313 4.25 21.38 6.49
C ALA A 313 3.97 20.13 7.35
N SER A 314 3.91 18.94 6.74
CA SER A 314 3.67 17.67 7.44
C SER A 314 4.96 17.04 8.03
N THR A 315 6.10 17.70 7.85
CA THR A 315 7.42 17.19 8.28
C THR A 315 8.02 18.05 9.39
N ASN A 316 9.10 17.57 10.01
CA ASN A 316 9.79 18.32 11.06
C ASN A 316 10.60 19.50 10.47
N THR A 317 10.94 20.47 11.32
CA THR A 317 11.75 21.65 10.96
C THR A 317 13.05 21.25 10.25
N LEU A 318 13.72 20.21 10.77
CA LEU A 318 15.02 19.78 10.26
C LEU A 318 14.94 19.24 8.84
N PHE A 319 13.87 18.54 8.47
CA PHE A 319 13.65 18.09 7.11
C PHE A 319 13.34 19.29 6.20
N GLN A 320 12.42 20.17 6.61
CA GLN A 320 12.01 21.34 5.84
C GLN A 320 13.17 22.28 5.51
N VAL A 321 14.04 22.57 6.49
CA VAL A 321 15.17 23.49 6.28
C VAL A 321 16.25 22.92 5.35
N ASN A 322 16.31 21.58 5.20
CA ASN A 322 17.21 20.93 4.27
C ASN A 322 16.64 20.83 2.84
N LEU A 323 15.41 21.31 2.60
CA LEU A 323 14.83 21.40 1.28
C LEU A 323 15.23 22.71 0.59
N ASP A 324 15.49 22.65 -0.71
CA ASP A 324 15.78 23.81 -1.54
C ASP A 324 14.52 24.68 -1.69
N GLY A 325 14.66 26.00 -1.52
CA GLY A 325 13.53 26.94 -1.63
C GLY A 325 12.57 26.94 -0.43
N ASN A 326 13.00 26.40 0.72
CA ASN A 326 12.21 26.47 1.95
C ASN A 326 11.98 27.92 2.42
N LYS A 327 10.90 28.12 3.19
CA LYS A 327 10.47 29.44 3.68
C LYS A 327 11.07 29.83 5.03
N ILE A 328 11.78 28.92 5.69
CA ILE A 328 12.32 29.12 7.04
C ILE A 328 13.54 30.03 6.93
N LYS A 329 13.53 31.16 7.65
CA LYS A 329 14.62 32.13 7.58
C LYS A 329 15.60 31.91 8.73
N LEU A 330 16.89 31.92 8.40
CA LEU A 330 17.95 31.86 9.40
C LEU A 330 18.05 33.22 10.11
N GLY A 331 17.44 33.31 11.30
CA GLY A 331 17.55 34.48 12.16
C GLY A 331 18.80 34.47 13.06
N PRO A 332 18.83 35.33 14.09
CA PRO A 332 19.88 35.31 15.11
C PRO A 332 19.97 33.95 15.82
N ARG A 333 21.16 33.55 16.28
CA ARG A 333 21.36 32.21 16.85
C ARG A 333 20.97 32.08 18.32
N ASN A 334 21.06 33.14 19.10
CA ASN A 334 20.80 33.06 20.54
C ASN A 334 19.43 33.65 20.82
N VAL A 335 18.49 32.81 21.22
CA VAL A 335 17.16 33.30 21.59
C VAL A 335 17.27 34.10 22.89
N ALA A 336 16.68 35.28 22.93
CA ALA A 336 16.72 36.19 24.06
C ALA A 336 15.31 36.54 24.56
N PHE A 337 15.22 37.08 25.77
CA PHE A 337 13.98 37.71 26.24
C PHE A 337 13.62 38.88 25.31
N GLY A 338 12.33 39.05 25.01
CA GLY A 338 11.81 39.98 24.00
C GLY A 338 11.85 39.43 22.56
N SER A 339 12.51 38.28 22.31
CA SER A 339 12.55 37.68 20.98
C SER A 339 11.18 37.18 20.55
N LYS A 340 10.86 37.41 19.27
CA LYS A 340 9.70 36.81 18.59
C LYS A 340 10.12 35.50 17.95
N VAL A 341 9.37 34.44 18.19
CA VAL A 341 9.68 33.09 17.73
C VAL A 341 8.45 32.36 17.17
N SER A 342 8.70 31.38 16.30
CA SER A 342 7.75 30.31 16.02
C SER A 342 8.28 29.00 16.61
N ILE A 343 7.41 28.19 17.21
CA ILE A 343 7.80 26.98 17.95
C ILE A 343 7.14 25.77 17.30
N ARG A 344 7.92 24.79 16.84
CA ARG A 344 7.41 23.54 16.23
C ARG A 344 7.60 22.35 17.16
N SER A 345 6.61 21.46 17.17
CA SER A 345 6.69 20.19 17.90
C SER A 345 7.53 19.14 17.16
N HIS A 346 8.29 18.35 17.91
CA HIS A 346 8.90 17.09 17.45
C HIS A 346 8.01 15.87 17.68
N GLY A 347 6.79 16.08 18.17
CA GLY A 347 5.80 15.04 18.33
C GLY A 347 5.42 14.39 16.99
N LEU A 348 4.59 13.35 17.09
CA LEU A 348 4.14 12.60 15.93
C LEU A 348 3.32 13.44 14.93
N SER A 349 2.78 14.58 15.38
CA SER A 349 2.22 15.64 14.52
C SER A 349 3.07 16.91 14.67
N PRO A 350 4.05 17.14 13.77
CA PRO A 350 5.04 18.21 13.90
C PRO A 350 4.49 19.56 13.46
N ASN A 351 3.56 20.10 14.26
CA ASN A 351 2.88 21.35 13.98
C ASN A 351 3.50 22.53 14.74
N LEU A 352 3.26 23.75 14.24
CA LEU A 352 3.59 24.99 14.91
C LEU A 352 2.58 25.29 16.02
N LEU A 353 3.08 25.76 17.16
CA LEU A 353 2.24 26.25 18.25
C LEU A 353 1.44 27.46 17.76
N HIS A 354 0.12 27.36 17.82
CA HIS A 354 -0.81 28.30 17.21
C HIS A 354 -1.87 28.75 18.22
N SER A 355 -2.35 29.98 18.06
CA SER A 355 -3.52 30.47 18.81
C SER A 355 -4.32 31.46 17.97
N HIS A 356 -5.63 31.49 18.19
CA HIS A 356 -6.56 32.35 17.47
C HIS A 356 -7.67 32.85 18.40
N VAL A 357 -8.48 33.80 17.92
CA VAL A 357 -9.48 34.52 18.73
C VAL A 357 -10.65 33.65 19.22
N GLN A 358 -10.88 32.50 18.61
CA GLN A 358 -11.95 31.58 19.02
C GLN A 358 -11.65 30.95 20.39
N LEU A 359 -12.70 30.83 21.21
CA LEU A 359 -12.65 30.27 22.55
C LEU A 359 -12.99 28.78 22.55
N TYR A 360 -12.56 28.05 23.57
CA TYR A 360 -12.99 26.67 23.77
C TYR A 360 -14.52 26.61 24.05
N PRO A 361 -15.28 25.71 23.40
CA PRO A 361 -16.74 25.62 23.58
C PRO A 361 -17.15 25.01 24.92
N SER A 362 -16.23 24.34 25.60
CA SER A 362 -16.37 23.73 26.92
C SER A 362 -15.05 23.88 27.69
N GLY A 363 -14.93 23.37 28.92
CA GLY A 363 -13.68 23.51 29.67
C GLY A 363 -13.55 24.90 30.27
N SER A 364 -12.41 25.57 30.07
CA SER A 364 -12.15 26.89 30.64
C SER A 364 -12.88 28.05 29.93
N GLY A 365 -13.28 27.86 28.67
CA GLY A 365 -13.82 28.95 27.85
C GLY A 365 -12.79 30.01 27.43
N GLN A 366 -11.50 29.71 27.55
CA GLN A 366 -10.40 30.61 27.17
C GLN A 366 -9.99 30.46 25.68
N HIS A 367 -9.04 31.27 25.19
CA HIS A 367 -8.58 31.17 23.80
C HIS A 367 -8.01 29.80 23.51
N GLN A 368 -8.33 29.28 22.32
CA GLN A 368 -7.81 28.01 21.86
C GLN A 368 -6.31 28.11 21.58
N VAL A 369 -5.56 27.10 22.03
CA VAL A 369 -4.16 26.88 21.65
C VAL A 369 -4.08 25.52 20.98
N THR A 370 -3.59 25.53 19.74
CA THR A 370 -3.62 24.38 18.84
C THR A 370 -2.27 24.19 18.16
N GLY A 371 -2.12 23.10 17.40
CA GLY A 371 -1.00 22.90 16.49
C GLY A 371 -1.44 23.12 15.04
N TYR A 372 -0.86 24.10 14.35
CA TYR A 372 -1.12 24.40 12.95
C TYR A 372 0.08 24.06 12.06
N GLY A 373 -0.13 23.36 10.93
CA GLY A 373 0.97 22.86 10.09
C GLY A 373 1.65 23.93 9.23
N HIS A 374 0.92 24.98 8.86
CA HIS A 374 1.38 26.00 7.92
C HIS A 374 1.91 27.26 8.63
N SER A 375 2.76 28.00 7.93
CA SER A 375 3.25 29.30 8.40
C SER A 375 2.12 30.33 8.41
N ASP A 376 1.85 30.93 9.56
CA ASP A 376 0.84 31.95 9.81
C ASP A 376 1.36 32.97 10.83
N THR A 377 0.87 34.20 10.76
CA THR A 377 1.14 35.24 11.76
C THR A 377 0.68 34.89 13.18
N ASN A 378 -0.33 34.02 13.30
CA ASN A 378 -0.86 33.46 14.55
C ASN A 378 0.02 32.34 15.14
N ASN A 379 1.16 32.02 14.50
CA ASN A 379 2.16 31.11 15.06
C ASN A 379 3.25 31.88 15.84
N HIS A 380 3.16 33.21 15.92
CA HIS A 380 4.20 34.04 16.52
C HIS A 380 3.98 34.22 18.02
N TRP A 381 4.98 33.83 18.79
CA TRP A 381 5.06 33.98 20.24
C TRP A 381 6.21 34.92 20.60
N VAL A 382 6.07 35.66 21.71
CA VAL A 382 7.11 36.50 22.28
C VAL A 382 7.54 35.89 23.60
N ILE A 383 8.85 35.74 23.81
CA ILE A 383 9.40 35.20 25.05
C ILE A 383 9.60 36.34 26.04
N ASN A 384 8.78 36.40 27.07
CA ASN A 384 8.90 37.36 28.17
C ASN A 384 9.40 36.68 29.44
N PHE A 385 9.78 37.50 30.42
CA PHE A 385 10.12 37.05 31.76
C PHE A 385 8.91 36.42 32.48
N SER A 386 9.19 35.52 33.41
CA SER A 386 8.19 34.90 34.28
C SER A 386 7.51 35.95 35.15
N ARG A 387 6.23 35.74 35.49
CA ARG A 387 5.49 36.67 36.36
C ARG A 387 6.15 36.81 37.72
N GLU A 388 6.67 35.72 38.28
CA GLU A 388 7.33 35.75 39.59
C GLU A 388 8.61 36.59 39.62
N SER A 389 9.33 36.71 38.50
CA SER A 389 10.55 37.51 38.44
C SER A 389 10.29 39.01 38.63
N GLY A 390 9.12 39.50 38.22
CA GLY A 390 8.79 40.93 38.17
C GLY A 390 9.67 41.74 37.22
N GLN A 391 10.45 41.08 36.35
CA GLN A 391 11.33 41.73 35.39
C GLN A 391 10.59 41.99 34.07
N GLU A 392 10.87 43.11 33.43
CA GLU A 392 10.31 43.46 32.12
C GLU A 392 11.43 43.91 31.19
N VAL A 393 11.23 43.68 29.89
CA VAL A 393 12.07 44.27 28.85
C VAL A 393 11.58 45.69 28.56
N ASP A 394 12.49 46.58 28.18
CA ASP A 394 12.14 47.95 27.77
C ASP A 394 11.40 47.97 26.41
N GLU A 395 10.96 49.16 25.97
CA GLU A 395 10.28 49.34 24.67
C GLU A 395 11.13 48.87 23.47
N ASN A 396 12.45 48.76 23.63
CA ASN A 396 13.37 48.26 22.62
C ASN A 396 13.59 46.75 22.72
N GLY A 397 12.99 46.05 23.70
CA GLY A 397 13.19 44.62 23.93
C GLY A 397 14.52 44.27 24.61
N LEU A 398 15.09 45.20 25.37
CA LEU A 398 16.34 45.03 26.12
C LEU A 398 16.08 44.96 27.62
N PHE A 399 16.95 44.26 28.34
CA PHE A 399 16.98 44.21 29.79
C PHE A 399 18.30 44.82 30.27
N GLU A 400 18.23 45.85 31.13
CA GLU A 400 19.41 46.59 31.64
C GLU A 400 20.39 47.06 30.53
N GLY A 401 19.86 47.41 29.35
CA GLY A 401 20.67 47.87 28.20
C GLY A 401 21.33 46.76 27.38
N GLY A 402 21.00 45.49 27.62
CA GLY A 402 21.50 44.33 26.86
C GLY A 402 20.43 43.29 26.53
N SER A 403 20.71 42.40 25.57
CA SER A 403 19.86 41.24 25.29
C SER A 403 20.24 40.08 26.22
N LEU A 404 19.32 39.68 27.10
CA LEU A 404 19.51 38.53 27.98
C LEU A 404 19.09 37.24 27.25
N ASN A 405 20.02 36.31 27.05
CA ASN A 405 19.76 35.06 26.36
C ASN A 405 18.97 34.08 27.24
N VAL A 406 18.12 33.28 26.60
CA VAL A 406 17.33 32.20 27.21
C VAL A 406 18.15 30.92 27.17
N GLY A 407 18.27 30.25 28.31
CA GLY A 407 19.03 29.01 28.45
C GLY A 407 18.30 27.91 29.18
N HIS A 408 19.03 26.86 29.52
CA HIS A 408 18.50 25.74 30.30
C HIS A 408 18.07 26.21 31.70
N ASN A 409 16.88 25.76 32.13
CA ASN A 409 16.18 26.16 33.35
C ASN A 409 15.77 27.64 33.43
N SER A 410 15.78 28.38 32.31
CA SER A 410 15.18 29.71 32.28
C SER A 410 13.66 29.62 32.46
N GLU A 411 13.13 30.46 33.34
CA GLU A 411 11.70 30.65 33.52
C GLU A 411 11.20 31.72 32.55
N ILE A 412 10.20 31.37 31.75
CA ILE A 412 9.68 32.21 30.69
C ILE A 412 8.16 32.25 30.72
N ARG A 413 7.62 33.31 30.14
CA ARG A 413 6.21 33.44 29.76
C ARG A 413 6.13 33.57 28.25
N LEU A 414 5.30 32.75 27.62
CA LEU A 414 5.07 32.80 26.17
C LEU A 414 3.81 33.62 25.89
N VAL A 415 3.99 34.78 25.29
CA VAL A 415 2.89 35.70 24.97
C VAL A 415 2.56 35.61 23.49
N HIS A 416 1.31 35.28 23.16
CA HIS A 416 0.88 35.22 21.77
C HIS A 416 0.82 36.64 21.17
N LYS A 417 1.47 36.84 20.02
CA LYS A 417 1.67 38.19 19.47
C LYS A 417 0.37 38.91 19.13
N ASN A 418 -0.59 38.20 18.53
CA ASN A 418 -1.80 38.80 17.97
C ASN A 418 -2.92 38.94 19.00
N THR A 419 -3.15 37.91 19.85
CA THR A 419 -4.19 37.96 20.89
C THR A 419 -3.70 38.56 22.20
N LYS A 420 -2.39 38.74 22.38
CA LYS A 420 -1.73 39.17 23.63
C LYS A 420 -1.91 38.25 24.82
N ALA A 421 -2.58 37.11 24.63
CA ALA A 421 -2.82 36.13 25.68
C ALA A 421 -1.54 35.35 26.02
N ASN A 422 -1.40 34.96 27.28
CA ASN A 422 -0.30 34.13 27.75
C ASN A 422 -0.62 32.66 27.50
N LEU A 423 0.40 31.87 27.16
CA LEU A 423 0.29 30.41 27.16
C LEU A 423 0.05 29.94 28.60
N HIS A 424 -1.10 29.32 28.83
CA HIS A 424 -1.61 28.99 30.14
C HIS A 424 -2.01 27.51 30.23
N SER A 425 -1.88 26.92 31.40
CA SER A 425 -2.51 25.63 31.72
C SER A 425 -3.11 25.64 33.11
N HIS A 426 -4.13 24.81 33.29
CA HIS A 426 -4.90 24.72 34.53
C HIS A 426 -5.39 23.29 34.77
N ASP A 427 -5.91 23.03 35.97
CA ASP A 427 -6.47 21.73 36.37
C ASP A 427 -7.87 21.50 35.74
N VAL A 428 -7.96 21.68 34.42
CA VAL A 428 -9.12 21.36 33.59
C VAL A 428 -8.69 20.26 32.61
N PRO A 429 -9.45 19.15 32.50
CA PRO A 429 -9.13 18.10 31.54
C PRO A 429 -9.17 18.57 30.09
N ALA A 430 -8.18 18.18 29.28
CA ALA A 430 -8.17 18.47 27.84
C ALA A 430 -9.38 17.86 27.11
N HIS A 431 -9.69 18.39 25.92
CA HIS A 431 -10.96 18.08 25.24
C HIS A 431 -11.00 16.69 24.59
N VAL A 432 -9.91 16.25 23.97
CA VAL A 432 -9.81 14.93 23.34
C VAL A 432 -9.09 13.99 24.31
N SER A 433 -7.92 14.40 24.80
CA SER A 433 -7.08 13.62 25.70
C SER A 433 -7.40 13.90 27.17
N ARG A 434 -8.54 13.41 27.67
CA ARG A 434 -9.08 13.67 29.02
C ARG A 434 -8.14 13.39 30.21
N ASN A 435 -7.08 12.62 29.99
CA ASN A 435 -6.07 12.32 31.01
C ASN A 435 -4.96 13.38 31.12
N CYS A 436 -4.98 14.40 30.27
CA CYS A 436 -4.03 15.52 30.26
C CYS A 436 -4.75 16.82 30.62
N PHE A 437 -3.98 17.85 30.97
CA PHE A 437 -4.52 19.18 31.26
C PHE A 437 -4.68 20.01 29.99
N GLU A 438 -5.74 20.81 29.96
CA GLU A 438 -6.03 21.77 28.91
C GLU A 438 -4.94 22.85 28.86
N VAL A 439 -4.50 23.18 27.65
CA VAL A 439 -3.63 24.33 27.37
C VAL A 439 -4.42 25.35 26.59
N SER A 440 -4.29 26.61 26.99
CA SER A 440 -5.14 27.71 26.54
C SER A 440 -4.36 29.02 26.49
N GLY A 441 -4.96 30.04 25.89
CA GLY A 441 -4.47 31.41 25.93
C GLY A 441 -5.29 32.23 26.93
N TYR A 442 -4.66 32.71 28.00
CA TYR A 442 -5.35 33.47 29.04
C TYR A 442 -4.68 34.80 29.39
N GLY A 443 -5.52 35.77 29.77
CA GLY A 443 -5.09 37.07 30.27
C GLY A 443 -4.37 37.91 29.21
N ASP A 444 -3.47 38.76 29.69
CA ASP A 444 -2.60 39.63 28.91
C ASP A 444 -1.30 39.91 29.69
N GLU A 445 -0.58 40.97 29.35
CA GLU A 445 0.65 41.38 30.03
C GLU A 445 0.42 41.58 31.54
N ILE A 446 -0.69 42.23 31.92
CA ILE A 446 -1.04 42.62 33.30
C ILE A 446 -1.87 41.53 33.97
N ILE A 447 -2.87 41.00 33.28
CA ILE A 447 -3.84 40.02 33.78
C ILE A 447 -3.29 38.61 33.58
N GLY A 448 -3.16 37.84 34.65
CA GLY A 448 -2.83 36.42 34.64
C GLY A 448 -2.34 35.96 36.01
N ASP A 449 -1.78 34.76 36.08
CA ASP A 449 -1.33 34.14 37.33
C ASP A 449 -0.02 33.35 37.16
N THR A 450 0.45 32.72 38.24
CA THR A 450 1.69 31.93 38.29
C THR A 450 1.68 30.71 37.36
N LYS A 451 0.52 30.33 36.81
CA LYS A 451 0.38 29.22 35.86
C LYS A 451 0.64 29.65 34.40
N ASP A 452 1.00 30.91 34.18
CA ASP A 452 1.54 31.38 32.91
C ASP A 452 3.05 31.08 32.77
N ASP A 453 3.71 30.65 33.85
CA ASP A 453 5.16 30.45 33.91
C ASP A 453 5.58 29.04 33.47
N TRP A 454 6.48 28.99 32.47
CA TRP A 454 7.04 27.77 31.90
C TRP A 454 8.56 27.74 32.06
N VAL A 455 9.11 26.57 32.36
CA VAL A 455 10.55 26.36 32.50
C VAL A 455 11.09 25.68 31.24
N VAL A 456 12.12 26.27 30.64
CA VAL A 456 12.81 25.73 29.46
C VAL A 456 13.79 24.64 29.87
N GLU A 457 13.55 23.41 29.42
CA GLU A 457 14.45 22.27 29.65
C GLU A 457 15.07 21.81 28.33
N ILE A 458 16.30 22.25 28.05
CA ILE A 458 17.08 21.76 26.89
C ILE A 458 17.35 20.26 27.02
N VAL A 459 17.09 19.49 25.96
CA VAL A 459 17.25 18.02 25.92
C VAL A 459 18.25 17.52 24.89
N GLU A 460 18.40 18.20 23.76
CA GLU A 460 19.33 17.83 22.70
C GLU A 460 19.83 19.10 22.01
N GLN A 461 21.14 19.18 21.75
CA GLN A 461 21.75 20.23 20.94
C GLN A 461 22.44 19.57 19.74
N LEU A 462 22.06 19.99 18.53
CA LEU A 462 22.66 19.50 17.29
C LEU A 462 23.79 20.43 16.82
N ASP A 463 24.88 19.84 16.36
CA ASP A 463 25.98 20.59 15.75
C ASP A 463 25.61 21.05 14.32
N SER A 464 26.13 22.22 13.93
CA SER A 464 26.05 22.74 12.56
C SER A 464 26.70 21.78 11.56
N SER A 465 26.19 21.75 10.33
CA SER A 465 26.84 20.99 9.23
C SER A 465 28.14 21.67 8.76
N ASN A 466 28.36 22.94 9.08
CA ASN A 466 29.56 23.68 8.73
C ASN A 466 30.65 23.48 9.79
N ALA A 467 31.75 22.82 9.43
CA ALA A 467 32.87 22.54 10.34
C ALA A 467 33.64 23.80 10.78
N SER A 468 33.51 24.91 10.05
CA SER A 468 34.12 26.20 10.40
C SER A 468 33.26 27.03 11.36
N PHE A 469 32.01 26.63 11.57
CA PHE A 469 31.15 27.22 12.59
C PHE A 469 31.37 26.45 13.90
N PRO A 470 31.76 27.10 15.01
CA PRO A 470 32.02 26.41 16.26
C PRO A 470 30.78 25.66 16.76
N LYS A 471 31.01 24.64 17.61
CA LYS A 471 29.93 24.02 18.39
C LYS A 471 29.21 25.11 19.17
N GLU A 472 27.90 25.19 18.97
CA GLU A 472 27.05 26.15 19.66
C GLU A 472 27.00 25.84 21.16
N ASP A 473 26.67 26.84 21.97
CA ASP A 473 26.61 26.67 23.42
C ASP A 473 25.39 25.81 23.79
N SER A 474 25.64 24.57 24.25
CA SER A 474 24.56 23.64 24.61
C SER A 474 23.71 24.09 25.81
N THR A 475 24.11 25.14 26.51
CA THR A 475 23.34 25.73 27.62
C THR A 475 22.32 26.77 27.16
N LEU A 476 22.43 27.26 25.92
CA LEU A 476 21.57 28.31 25.36
C LEU A 476 20.54 27.73 24.37
N LEU A 477 19.44 28.45 24.22
CA LEU A 477 18.41 28.11 23.26
C LEU A 477 18.76 28.67 21.87
N HIS A 478 18.91 27.76 20.91
CA HIS A 478 19.24 28.08 19.53
C HIS A 478 18.13 27.64 18.55
N PRO A 479 17.80 28.43 17.52
CA PRO A 479 16.85 28.02 16.48
C PRO A 479 17.31 26.77 15.74
N ILE A 480 16.38 25.88 15.42
CA ILE A 480 16.52 24.64 14.65
C ILE A 480 17.37 23.55 15.35
N SER A 481 18.54 23.89 15.92
CA SER A 481 19.50 22.95 16.49
C SER A 481 19.18 22.51 17.92
N THR A 482 18.48 23.34 18.70
CA THR A 482 18.09 22.98 20.08
C THR A 482 16.72 22.32 20.11
N SER A 483 16.67 21.10 20.64
CA SER A 483 15.43 20.50 21.12
C SER A 483 15.29 20.77 22.62
N PHE A 484 14.13 21.29 23.03
CA PHE A 484 13.81 21.60 24.42
C PHE A 484 12.41 21.13 24.79
N ARG A 485 12.10 21.13 26.08
CA ARG A 485 10.78 20.86 26.65
C ARG A 485 10.33 22.08 27.44
N LEU A 486 9.03 22.30 27.50
CA LEU A 486 8.44 23.35 28.33
C LEU A 486 7.71 22.68 29.50
N ARG A 487 8.27 22.82 30.71
CA ARG A 487 7.64 22.33 31.94
C ARG A 487 6.82 23.44 32.56
N HIS A 488 5.55 23.18 32.82
CA HIS A 488 4.70 24.09 33.55
C HIS A 488 5.19 24.22 34.99
N LYS A 489 5.40 25.44 35.49
CA LYS A 489 6.05 25.66 36.79
C LYS A 489 5.23 25.13 37.97
N GLU A 490 3.93 25.44 38.00
CA GLU A 490 3.05 25.05 39.11
C GLU A 490 2.59 23.59 39.03
N LEU A 491 1.99 23.17 37.90
CA LEU A 491 1.49 21.81 37.70
C LEU A 491 2.58 20.73 37.48
N GLY A 492 3.79 21.12 37.06
CA GLY A 492 4.89 20.18 36.77
C GLY A 492 4.71 19.34 35.49
N CYS A 493 3.59 19.47 34.79
CA CYS A 493 3.33 18.82 33.51
C CYS A 493 4.15 19.46 32.36
N TYR A 494 4.18 18.81 31.21
CA TYR A 494 4.94 19.26 30.04
C TYR A 494 4.03 19.60 28.87
N LEU A 495 4.32 20.70 28.18
CA LEU A 495 3.63 21.05 26.94
C LEU A 495 3.89 19.96 25.88
N ALA A 496 2.82 19.42 25.31
CA ALA A 496 2.91 18.27 24.41
C ALA A 496 1.89 18.34 23.26
N SER A 497 2.29 17.79 22.11
CA SER A 497 1.38 17.48 21.01
C SER A 497 0.92 16.02 21.12
N THR A 498 -0.40 15.78 21.15
CA THR A 498 -0.93 14.42 21.33
C THR A 498 -0.93 13.61 20.03
N GLY A 499 -0.81 14.29 18.88
CA GLY A 499 -0.98 13.69 17.55
C GLY A 499 -2.45 13.51 17.14
N LEU A 500 -3.39 13.87 18.02
CA LEU A 500 -4.83 13.93 17.71
C LEU A 500 -5.20 15.32 17.21
N ALA A 501 -6.33 15.41 16.49
CA ALA A 501 -6.89 16.67 16.02
C ALA A 501 -8.17 17.01 16.80
N TYR A 502 -8.42 18.30 16.98
CA TYR A 502 -9.70 18.77 17.48
C TYR A 502 -10.84 18.49 16.48
N PRO A 503 -12.10 18.42 16.94
CA PRO A 503 -13.25 18.38 16.05
C PRO A 503 -13.40 19.65 15.21
N ALA A 504 -14.50 19.74 14.44
CA ALA A 504 -14.77 20.88 13.55
C ALA A 504 -14.72 22.26 14.25
N TRP A 505 -15.10 22.35 15.53
CA TRP A 505 -15.02 23.59 16.30
C TRP A 505 -13.60 24.11 16.54
N GLY A 506 -12.59 23.22 16.48
CA GLY A 506 -11.17 23.55 16.59
C GLY A 506 -10.47 23.47 15.23
N PHE A 507 -11.23 23.65 14.14
CA PHE A 507 -10.75 23.69 12.76
C PHE A 507 -9.94 22.45 12.32
N LYS A 508 -10.15 21.29 12.97
CA LYS A 508 -9.35 20.08 12.73
C LYS A 508 -7.84 20.27 12.92
N GLN A 509 -7.44 21.28 13.71
CA GLN A 509 -6.04 21.52 14.08
C GLN A 509 -5.61 20.55 15.18
N ALA A 510 -4.30 20.38 15.39
CA ALA A 510 -3.80 19.42 16.37
C ALA A 510 -4.06 19.87 17.81
N GLU A 511 -4.34 18.90 18.67
CA GLU A 511 -4.53 19.10 20.10
C GLU A 511 -3.18 19.29 20.81
N ILE A 512 -3.06 20.40 21.54
CA ILE A 512 -1.93 20.72 22.42
C ILE A 512 -2.40 20.63 23.86
N VAL A 513 -1.64 19.92 24.69
CA VAL A 513 -2.00 19.63 26.09
C VAL A 513 -0.81 19.80 27.01
N CYS A 514 -1.06 19.88 28.31
CA CYS A 514 -0.03 19.73 29.33
C CYS A 514 -0.11 18.31 29.90
N LYS A 515 0.89 17.49 29.57
CA LYS A 515 0.93 16.06 29.84
C LYS A 515 1.99 15.74 30.90
N ASN A 516 1.65 14.87 31.85
CA ASN A 516 2.63 14.31 32.76
C ASN A 516 3.52 13.32 32.01
N SER A 517 4.80 13.67 31.82
CA SER A 517 5.79 12.82 31.19
C SER A 517 6.88 12.42 32.17
N TRP A 518 7.02 11.11 32.35
CA TRP A 518 7.97 10.49 33.28
C TRP A 518 9.40 10.43 32.72
N THR A 519 9.58 10.67 31.41
CA THR A 519 10.88 10.55 30.75
C THR A 519 11.14 11.72 29.80
N SER A 520 12.34 12.27 29.87
CA SER A 520 12.83 13.27 28.92
C SER A 520 12.95 12.74 27.49
N ARG A 521 12.80 11.43 27.25
CA ARG A 521 12.82 10.81 25.92
C ARG A 521 11.48 10.87 25.18
N ASP A 522 10.42 11.35 25.84
CA ASP A 522 9.09 11.47 25.21
C ASP A 522 9.09 12.60 24.18
N LYS A 523 9.22 12.24 22.90
CA LYS A 523 9.24 13.16 21.76
C LYS A 523 7.98 14.01 21.62
N SER A 524 6.83 13.59 22.18
CA SER A 524 5.61 14.42 22.18
C SER A 524 5.78 15.73 22.95
N THR A 525 6.73 15.77 23.90
CA THR A 525 7.03 16.95 24.72
C THR A 525 8.19 17.79 24.18
N TRP A 526 8.79 17.40 23.05
CA TRP A 526 9.94 18.06 22.48
C TRP A 526 9.49 19.14 21.51
N TRP A 527 10.16 20.29 21.58
CA TRP A 527 9.92 21.47 20.77
C TRP A 527 11.25 22.02 20.25
N ASN A 528 11.20 22.72 19.11
CA ASN A 528 12.30 23.52 18.62
C ASN A 528 11.79 24.90 18.21
N ILE A 529 12.67 25.90 18.28
CA ILE A 529 12.40 27.21 17.65
C ILE A 529 12.63 27.03 16.15
N GLU A 530 11.64 27.38 15.32
CA GLU A 530 11.73 27.28 13.86
C GLU A 530 12.26 28.60 13.28
N ASP A 531 11.49 29.67 13.41
CA ASP A 531 11.92 31.02 13.05
C ASP A 531 12.19 31.85 14.30
N HIS A 532 13.17 32.74 14.20
CA HIS A 532 13.56 33.66 15.27
C HIS A 532 13.80 35.06 14.71
N TRP A 533 13.19 36.06 15.34
CA TRP A 533 13.38 37.47 14.99
C TRP A 533 13.67 38.29 16.25
N ASN A 534 14.76 39.04 16.22
CA ASN A 534 15.12 40.02 17.23
C ASN A 534 15.87 41.18 16.55
N THR A 535 15.41 42.42 16.75
CA THR A 535 16.00 43.62 16.13
C THR A 535 17.35 44.01 16.74
N ASN A 536 17.65 43.53 17.95
CA ASN A 536 18.85 43.88 18.70
C ASN A 536 20.01 42.91 18.47
N GLN A 537 19.81 41.88 17.66
CA GLN A 537 20.81 40.87 17.34
C GLN A 537 20.99 40.76 15.83
N ASN A 538 22.24 40.53 15.42
CA ASN A 538 22.56 40.31 14.02
C ASN A 538 22.23 38.87 13.60
N GLU A 539 21.87 38.71 12.33
CA GLU A 539 21.72 37.39 11.70
C GLU A 539 23.08 36.68 11.66
N ALA A 540 23.07 35.35 11.78
CA ALA A 540 24.32 34.59 11.75
C ALA A 540 24.76 34.26 10.33
N GLU A 541 25.81 34.94 9.88
CA GLU A 541 26.48 34.64 8.62
C GLU A 541 27.21 33.29 8.69
N GLY A 542 26.97 32.42 7.69
CA GLY A 542 27.70 31.16 7.52
C GLY A 542 27.20 29.96 8.34
N TYR A 543 26.12 30.09 9.10
CA TYR A 543 25.46 28.94 9.75
C TYR A 543 24.80 28.03 8.69
N VAL A 544 25.01 26.72 8.84
CA VAL A 544 24.35 25.71 7.99
C VAL A 544 23.64 24.71 8.90
N PRO A 545 22.30 24.59 8.79
CA PRO A 545 21.53 23.66 9.60
C PRO A 545 22.05 22.21 9.56
N PRO A 546 21.83 21.42 10.63
CA PRO A 546 22.16 20.01 10.61
C PRO A 546 21.34 19.27 9.56
N LYS A 547 21.89 18.18 9.03
CA LYS A 547 21.12 17.28 8.14
C LYS A 547 20.15 16.42 8.93
N SER A 548 18.96 16.23 8.39
CA SER A 548 17.99 15.28 8.94
C SER A 548 18.50 13.84 8.82
N LYS A 549 18.06 12.98 9.75
CA LYS A 549 18.41 11.55 9.76
C LYS A 549 17.31 10.80 9.01
N PHE A 550 17.68 10.03 7.98
CA PHE A 550 16.74 9.24 7.19
C PHE A 550 15.74 8.42 8.02
N TRP A 551 16.18 7.77 9.10
CA TRP A 551 15.29 6.99 9.96
C TRP A 551 14.24 7.83 10.68
N ALA A 552 14.60 9.05 11.10
CA ALA A 552 13.65 9.95 11.73
C ALA A 552 12.59 10.40 10.71
N ASP A 553 13.03 10.79 9.51
CA ASP A 553 12.14 11.25 8.44
C ASP A 553 11.24 10.12 7.93
N PHE A 554 11.79 8.91 7.78
CA PHE A 554 11.04 7.71 7.40
C PHE A 554 9.95 7.37 8.42
N VAL A 555 10.25 7.38 9.72
CA VAL A 555 9.24 7.07 10.75
C VAL A 555 8.18 8.16 10.80
N LEU A 556 8.61 9.43 10.76
CA LEU A 556 7.70 10.58 10.82
C LEU A 556 6.73 10.60 9.64
N ILE A 557 7.23 10.42 8.41
CA ILE A 557 6.35 10.43 7.22
C ILE A 557 5.37 9.26 7.25
N ASN A 558 5.79 8.06 7.66
CA ASN A 558 4.89 6.91 7.73
C ASN A 558 3.82 7.10 8.81
N PHE A 559 4.16 7.78 9.92
CA PHE A 559 3.16 8.17 10.90
C PHE A 559 2.20 9.23 10.35
N ALA A 560 2.71 10.27 9.68
CA ALA A 560 1.89 11.29 9.03
C ALA A 560 0.93 10.67 7.99
N MET A 561 1.40 9.67 7.24
CA MET A 561 0.58 8.88 6.32
C MET A 561 -0.53 8.13 7.06
N ALA A 562 -0.23 7.50 8.19
CA ALA A 562 -1.21 6.79 9.01
C ALA A 562 -2.26 7.75 9.61
N SER A 563 -1.82 8.88 10.14
CA SER A 563 -2.68 9.92 10.68
C SER A 563 -3.62 10.47 9.60
N SER A 564 -3.08 10.80 8.42
CA SER A 564 -3.88 11.30 7.29
C SER A 564 -4.88 10.26 6.79
N ASN A 565 -4.51 8.97 6.80
CA ASN A 565 -5.41 7.88 6.43
C ASN A 565 -6.56 7.71 7.46
N ASN A 566 -6.25 7.82 8.75
CA ASN A 566 -7.26 7.78 9.83
C ASN A 566 -8.17 9.03 9.83
N ALA A 567 -7.71 10.15 9.29
CA ALA A 567 -8.49 11.39 9.18
C ALA A 567 -9.51 11.37 8.02
N LEU A 568 -9.47 10.38 7.12
CA LEU A 568 -10.41 10.21 6.01
C LEU A 568 -11.75 9.57 6.46
N VAL A 569 -12.29 10.05 7.58
CA VAL A 569 -13.59 9.66 8.10
C VAL A 569 -14.68 10.36 7.28
N PRO A 570 -15.75 9.66 6.86
CA PRO A 570 -16.87 10.29 6.19
C PRO A 570 -17.49 11.38 7.08
N ASP A 571 -17.79 12.52 6.48
CA ASP A 571 -18.49 13.61 7.14
C ASP A 571 -20.00 13.33 7.02
N GLU A 572 -20.68 13.05 8.14
CA GLU A 572 -22.11 12.68 8.15
C GLU A 572 -23.01 13.78 7.55
N ASP A 573 -22.58 15.04 7.64
CA ASP A 573 -23.30 16.19 7.11
C ASP A 573 -23.03 16.43 5.61
N LYS A 574 -22.03 15.74 5.03
CA LYS A 574 -21.66 15.85 3.61
C LYS A 574 -22.03 14.57 2.86
N HIS A 575 -23.08 14.63 2.06
CA HIS A 575 -23.44 13.53 1.17
C HIS A 575 -22.40 13.37 0.04
N ASP A 576 -21.52 12.39 0.16
CA ASP A 576 -20.60 12.00 -0.91
C ASP A 576 -21.29 11.04 -1.89
N HIS A 577 -21.67 11.56 -3.06
CA HIS A 577 -22.33 10.77 -4.12
C HIS A 577 -21.43 9.71 -4.77
N LEU A 578 -20.11 9.77 -4.57
CA LEU A 578 -19.17 8.81 -5.16
C LEU A 578 -18.83 7.66 -4.19
N ALA A 579 -18.94 7.92 -2.89
CA ALA A 579 -18.68 6.92 -1.86
C ALA A 579 -19.68 5.76 -1.95
N THR A 580 -19.18 4.54 -1.76
CA THR A 580 -19.98 3.30 -1.83
C THR A 580 -19.70 2.44 -0.62
N LYS A 581 -20.61 1.52 -0.31
CA LYS A 581 -20.47 0.58 0.81
C LYS A 581 -19.94 -0.76 0.33
N ALA A 582 -19.19 -1.47 1.18
CA ALA A 582 -18.55 -2.73 0.82
C ALA A 582 -19.53 -3.79 0.24
N TRP A 583 -20.76 -3.89 0.76
CA TRP A 583 -21.76 -4.86 0.28
C TRP A 583 -22.27 -4.58 -1.14
N GLU A 584 -22.12 -3.35 -1.62
CA GLU A 584 -22.57 -2.92 -2.95
C GLU A 584 -21.66 -3.50 -4.04
N TRP A 585 -20.40 -3.81 -3.73
CA TRP A 585 -19.42 -4.20 -4.74
C TRP A 585 -19.63 -5.61 -5.29
N PRO A 586 -19.85 -6.66 -4.47
CA PRO A 586 -20.12 -8.01 -4.98
C PRO A 586 -21.48 -8.13 -5.68
N THR A 587 -22.45 -7.30 -5.28
CA THR A 587 -23.79 -7.26 -5.87
C THR A 587 -23.89 -6.35 -7.09
N LEU A 588 -22.86 -5.53 -7.34
CA LEU A 588 -22.87 -4.44 -8.31
C LEU A 588 -24.06 -3.51 -8.10
N HIS A 589 -24.41 -3.18 -6.86
CA HIS A 589 -25.54 -2.30 -6.59
C HIS A 589 -25.30 -0.89 -7.17
N THR A 590 -24.09 -0.37 -7.03
CA THR A 590 -23.70 0.96 -7.50
C THR A 590 -22.40 0.87 -8.30
N GLY A 591 -22.25 1.78 -9.26
CA GLY A 591 -20.98 2.03 -9.97
C GLY A 591 -20.48 3.44 -9.70
N LEU A 592 -19.40 3.83 -10.35
CA LEU A 592 -18.77 5.14 -10.16
C LEU A 592 -18.58 5.87 -11.49
N ARG A 593 -18.96 7.15 -11.54
CA ARG A 593 -18.75 8.03 -12.69
C ARG A 593 -17.30 8.52 -12.69
N MET A 594 -16.52 8.18 -13.72
CA MET A 594 -15.08 8.49 -13.75
C MET A 594 -14.76 9.89 -14.26
N CYS A 595 -15.69 10.55 -14.95
CA CYS A 595 -15.48 11.88 -15.50
C CYS A 595 -16.80 12.65 -15.49
N GLU A 596 -16.75 13.92 -15.87
CA GLU A 596 -17.94 14.73 -16.06
C GLU A 596 -18.90 14.09 -17.08
N TRP A 597 -20.19 14.32 -16.89
CA TRP A 597 -21.25 13.78 -17.74
C TRP A 597 -21.73 14.84 -18.73
N ASN A 598 -20.89 15.14 -19.72
CA ASN A 598 -21.19 16.08 -20.80
C ASN A 598 -21.21 15.36 -22.16
N ALA A 599 -22.04 15.84 -23.09
CA ALA A 599 -22.15 15.33 -24.45
C ALA A 599 -20.87 15.55 -25.29
N LYS A 600 -20.02 16.52 -24.92
CA LYS A 600 -18.77 16.84 -25.63
C LYS A 600 -17.61 15.90 -25.33
N ILE A 601 -17.65 15.20 -24.19
CA ILE A 601 -16.56 14.35 -23.71
C ILE A 601 -16.94 12.88 -23.74
N VAL A 602 -15.92 12.05 -23.97
CA VAL A 602 -16.08 10.59 -23.93
C VAL A 602 -16.20 10.16 -22.47
N ARG A 603 -17.36 9.60 -22.12
CA ARG A 603 -17.69 9.23 -20.73
C ARG A 603 -17.23 7.81 -20.39
N TYR A 604 -16.78 7.61 -19.16
CA TYR A 604 -16.40 6.32 -18.62
C TYR A 604 -17.13 6.05 -17.30
N TYR A 605 -17.58 4.82 -17.11
CA TYR A 605 -18.30 4.39 -15.91
C TYR A 605 -17.64 3.14 -15.34
N LEU A 606 -17.23 3.22 -14.09
CA LEU A 606 -16.59 2.15 -13.36
C LEU A 606 -17.66 1.22 -12.78
N LEU A 607 -17.82 0.08 -13.43
CA LEU A 607 -18.68 -1.02 -12.99
C LEU A 607 -17.96 -2.34 -13.29
N GLY A 608 -18.06 -3.29 -12.36
CA GLY A 608 -17.61 -4.65 -12.64
C GLY A 608 -18.49 -5.31 -13.70
N SER A 609 -17.95 -6.26 -14.46
CA SER A 609 -18.78 -6.99 -15.41
C SER A 609 -19.82 -7.83 -14.65
N PRO A 610 -21.13 -7.70 -14.93
CA PRO A 610 -22.17 -8.44 -14.21
C PRO A 610 -21.98 -9.96 -14.28
N PHE A 611 -21.53 -10.47 -15.43
CA PHE A 611 -21.29 -11.89 -15.61
C PHE A 611 -20.17 -12.41 -14.72
N GLN A 612 -19.00 -11.78 -14.75
CA GLN A 612 -17.84 -12.18 -13.97
C GLN A 612 -18.08 -11.98 -12.48
N THR A 613 -18.61 -10.82 -12.08
CA THR A 613 -18.77 -10.43 -10.67
C THR A 613 -19.88 -11.22 -10.00
N TRP A 614 -21.04 -11.39 -10.62
CA TRP A 614 -22.12 -12.18 -10.01
C TRP A 614 -21.80 -13.67 -10.00
N LEU A 615 -21.21 -14.24 -11.06
CA LEU A 615 -20.81 -15.66 -11.06
C LEU A 615 -19.73 -15.94 -10.00
N SER A 616 -18.73 -15.06 -9.88
CA SER A 616 -17.69 -15.23 -8.85
C SER A 616 -18.24 -15.02 -7.44
N THR A 617 -19.16 -14.08 -7.24
CA THR A 617 -19.85 -13.88 -5.95
C THR A 617 -20.71 -15.08 -5.58
N ALA A 618 -21.48 -15.63 -6.52
CA ALA A 618 -22.22 -16.87 -6.32
C ALA A 618 -21.28 -18.04 -6.00
N ALA A 619 -20.12 -18.12 -6.67
CA ALA A 619 -19.12 -19.15 -6.40
C ALA A 619 -18.54 -19.07 -4.99
N LEU A 620 -18.38 -17.88 -4.40
CA LEU A 620 -17.96 -17.73 -3.00
C LEU A 620 -18.97 -18.35 -2.03
N ALA A 621 -20.26 -18.12 -2.25
CA ALA A 621 -21.32 -18.73 -1.43
C ALA A 621 -21.36 -20.26 -1.60
N LEU A 622 -21.27 -20.73 -2.84
CA LEU A 622 -21.21 -22.17 -3.14
C LEU A 622 -19.96 -22.84 -2.56
N PHE A 623 -18.82 -22.14 -2.56
CA PHE A 623 -17.58 -22.62 -1.96
C PHE A 623 -17.73 -22.84 -0.45
N ALA A 624 -18.35 -21.90 0.27
CA ALA A 624 -18.60 -22.05 1.70
C ALA A 624 -19.48 -23.30 1.98
N GLY A 625 -20.53 -23.51 1.19
CA GLY A 625 -21.38 -24.70 1.25
C GLY A 625 -20.62 -25.99 0.94
N TYR A 626 -19.77 -25.99 -0.11
CA TYR A 626 -18.94 -27.12 -0.51
C TYR A 626 -17.96 -27.52 0.60
N ILE A 627 -17.24 -26.56 1.19
CA ILE A 627 -16.32 -26.81 2.29
C ILE A 627 -17.06 -27.32 3.54
N ALA A 628 -18.21 -26.72 3.88
CA ALA A 628 -19.03 -27.20 5.00
C ALA A 628 -19.48 -28.66 4.79
N GLN A 629 -19.96 -29.00 3.59
CA GLN A 629 -20.33 -30.37 3.22
C GLN A 629 -19.12 -31.32 3.31
N LEU A 630 -17.95 -30.90 2.82
CA LEU A 630 -16.73 -31.70 2.87
C LEU A 630 -16.30 -31.96 4.32
N ILE A 631 -16.34 -30.95 5.20
CA ILE A 631 -16.04 -31.09 6.63
C ILE A 631 -16.99 -32.06 7.30
N VAL A 632 -18.30 -31.99 7.01
CA VAL A 632 -19.30 -32.92 7.56
C VAL A 632 -19.03 -34.36 7.09
N ARG A 633 -18.76 -34.56 5.79
CA ARG A 633 -18.44 -35.89 5.23
C ARG A 633 -17.14 -36.45 5.79
N TRP A 634 -16.14 -35.60 6.00
CA TRP A 634 -14.87 -35.97 6.60
C TRP A 634 -15.06 -36.38 8.06
N LYS A 635 -15.80 -35.60 8.87
CA LYS A 635 -16.14 -35.97 10.25
C LYS A 635 -16.93 -37.28 10.34
N ARG A 636 -17.85 -37.51 9.40
CA ARG A 636 -18.62 -38.77 9.28
C ARG A 636 -17.82 -39.95 8.72
N GLN A 637 -16.53 -39.77 8.41
CA GLN A 637 -15.67 -40.77 7.78
C GLN A 637 -16.23 -41.33 6.45
N SER A 638 -17.12 -40.57 5.80
CA SER A 638 -17.77 -40.95 4.54
C SER A 638 -17.01 -40.46 3.30
N ALA A 639 -15.90 -39.74 3.52
CA ALA A 639 -14.96 -39.31 2.49
C ALA A 639 -13.54 -39.57 2.98
N ASN A 640 -12.78 -40.35 2.22
CA ASN A 640 -11.37 -40.58 2.49
C ASN A 640 -10.55 -39.47 1.81
N ILE A 641 -10.18 -38.44 2.57
CA ILE A 641 -9.41 -37.29 2.07
C ILE A 641 -7.94 -37.54 2.34
N THR A 642 -7.11 -37.64 1.30
CA THR A 642 -5.67 -37.82 1.45
C THR A 642 -4.96 -36.49 1.75
N ASN A 643 -3.72 -36.56 2.23
CA ASN A 643 -2.88 -35.37 2.43
C ASN A 643 -2.64 -34.59 1.13
N SER A 644 -2.64 -35.27 -0.03
CA SER A 644 -2.51 -34.60 -1.33
C SER A 644 -3.78 -33.81 -1.65
N ASP A 645 -4.95 -34.40 -1.42
CA ASP A 645 -6.25 -33.74 -1.63
C ASP A 645 -6.39 -32.50 -0.74
N LEU A 646 -5.95 -32.56 0.53
CA LEU A 646 -5.94 -31.41 1.42
C LEU A 646 -5.02 -30.28 0.92
N CYS A 647 -3.82 -30.62 0.43
CA CYS A 647 -2.91 -29.64 -0.16
C CYS A 647 -3.53 -28.97 -1.40
N GLU A 648 -4.16 -29.77 -2.27
CA GLU A 648 -4.81 -29.27 -3.48
C GLU A 648 -6.00 -28.39 -3.16
N ILE A 649 -6.91 -28.81 -2.29
CA ILE A 649 -8.06 -28.00 -1.86
C ILE A 649 -7.59 -26.74 -1.15
N GLY A 650 -6.54 -26.86 -0.34
CA GLY A 650 -5.88 -25.74 0.34
C GLY A 650 -5.39 -24.68 -0.64
N MET A 651 -4.59 -25.07 -1.64
CA MET A 651 -4.03 -24.14 -2.62
C MET A 651 -5.06 -23.66 -3.64
N GLN A 652 -5.97 -24.53 -4.10
CA GLN A 652 -6.92 -24.22 -5.17
C GLN A 652 -8.12 -23.42 -4.70
N GLY A 653 -8.58 -23.62 -3.46
CA GLY A 653 -9.82 -23.05 -2.94
C GLY A 653 -9.64 -22.27 -1.65
N VAL A 654 -9.07 -22.87 -0.60
CA VAL A 654 -8.98 -22.21 0.72
C VAL A 654 -8.11 -20.95 0.69
N LEU A 655 -6.92 -21.02 0.09
CA LEU A 655 -6.00 -19.88 0.05
C LEU A 655 -6.53 -18.70 -0.79
N PRO A 656 -7.08 -18.88 -2.01
CA PRO A 656 -7.75 -17.77 -2.70
C PRO A 656 -8.98 -17.26 -1.95
N PHE A 657 -9.71 -18.10 -1.23
CA PHE A 657 -10.86 -17.64 -0.43
C PHE A 657 -10.41 -16.76 0.74
N LEU A 658 -9.33 -17.16 1.43
CA LEU A 658 -8.69 -16.32 2.45
C LEU A 658 -8.13 -15.04 1.85
N ALA A 659 -7.58 -15.10 0.64
CA ALA A 659 -7.11 -13.91 -0.07
C ALA A 659 -8.27 -12.95 -0.38
N TRP A 660 -9.41 -13.45 -0.89
CA TRP A 660 -10.62 -12.66 -1.04
C TRP A 660 -11.06 -12.06 0.30
N LEU A 661 -11.13 -12.88 1.36
CA LEU A 661 -11.56 -12.45 2.68
C LEU A 661 -10.67 -11.34 3.24
N PHE A 662 -9.34 -11.47 3.16
CA PHE A 662 -8.41 -10.44 3.65
C PHE A 662 -8.46 -9.15 2.82
N HIS A 663 -8.82 -9.19 1.54
CA HIS A 663 -8.97 -7.99 0.72
C HIS A 663 -10.37 -7.38 0.77
N TYR A 664 -11.36 -8.07 1.34
CA TYR A 664 -12.75 -7.60 1.42
C TYR A 664 -13.16 -7.23 2.85
N LEU A 665 -12.93 -8.12 3.82
CA LEU A 665 -13.38 -7.97 5.20
C LEU A 665 -12.90 -6.67 5.88
N PRO A 666 -11.66 -6.20 5.71
CA PRO A 666 -11.24 -4.93 6.31
C PRO A 666 -12.12 -3.76 5.89
N PHE A 667 -12.53 -3.69 4.62
CA PHE A 667 -13.41 -2.63 4.14
C PHE A 667 -14.85 -2.72 4.64
N VAL A 668 -15.29 -3.90 5.09
CA VAL A 668 -16.58 -4.06 5.77
C VAL A 668 -16.52 -3.52 7.21
N LEU A 669 -15.34 -3.59 7.84
CA LEU A 669 -15.13 -3.21 9.25
C LEU A 669 -14.59 -1.77 9.42
N MET A 670 -14.06 -1.16 8.36
CA MET A 670 -13.41 0.15 8.41
C MET A 670 -14.41 1.31 8.29
N GLU A 671 -14.33 2.27 9.20
CA GLU A 671 -15.16 3.50 9.24
C GLU A 671 -14.53 4.66 8.43
N ARG A 672 -14.03 4.38 7.22
CA ARG A 672 -13.48 5.40 6.29
C ARG A 672 -14.24 5.46 4.99
N VAL A 673 -14.03 6.52 4.22
CA VAL A 673 -14.58 6.63 2.86
C VAL A 673 -14.02 5.51 1.98
N THR A 674 -14.91 4.79 1.31
CA THR A 674 -14.58 3.68 0.39
C THR A 674 -15.32 3.82 -0.94
N TYR A 675 -14.74 3.21 -1.97
CA TYR A 675 -15.16 3.34 -3.38
C TYR A 675 -15.06 1.96 -4.06
N VAL A 676 -15.80 1.77 -5.16
CA VAL A 676 -15.87 0.52 -5.93
C VAL A 676 -14.50 -0.06 -6.31
N HIS A 677 -13.50 0.78 -6.60
CA HIS A 677 -12.16 0.33 -6.97
C HIS A 677 -11.45 -0.48 -5.87
N HIS A 678 -11.83 -0.33 -4.60
CA HIS A 678 -11.25 -1.11 -3.49
C HIS A 678 -11.55 -2.60 -3.60
N TYR A 679 -12.64 -2.99 -4.28
CA TYR A 679 -13.02 -4.39 -4.45
C TYR A 679 -12.17 -5.13 -5.49
N VAL A 680 -11.46 -4.41 -6.36
CA VAL A 680 -10.76 -4.98 -7.53
C VAL A 680 -9.75 -6.08 -7.18
N PRO A 681 -8.87 -5.92 -6.16
CA PRO A 681 -8.01 -7.00 -5.70
C PRO A 681 -8.78 -8.20 -5.15
N ALA A 682 -9.90 -7.99 -4.44
CA ALA A 682 -10.72 -9.07 -3.91
C ALA A 682 -11.41 -9.84 -5.05
N LEU A 683 -11.97 -9.13 -6.05
CA LEU A 683 -12.59 -9.72 -7.23
C LEU A 683 -11.64 -10.68 -7.97
N TYR A 684 -10.34 -10.38 -8.01
CA TYR A 684 -9.34 -11.24 -8.65
C TYR A 684 -9.31 -12.63 -8.02
N PHE A 685 -9.37 -12.70 -6.69
CA PHE A 685 -9.45 -13.95 -5.96
C PHE A 685 -10.83 -14.61 -6.01
N ALA A 686 -11.91 -13.82 -6.08
CA ALA A 686 -13.26 -14.36 -6.30
C ALA A 686 -13.36 -15.11 -7.65
N ILE A 687 -12.74 -14.58 -8.71
CA ILE A 687 -12.64 -15.24 -10.02
C ILE A 687 -11.86 -16.57 -9.91
N MET A 688 -10.81 -16.64 -9.09
CA MET A 688 -10.11 -17.91 -8.82
C MET A 688 -11.02 -18.94 -8.13
N ILE A 689 -11.85 -18.51 -7.19
CA ILE A 689 -12.82 -19.40 -6.51
C ILE A 689 -13.87 -19.93 -7.48
N LEU A 690 -14.33 -19.12 -8.43
CA LEU A 690 -15.16 -19.63 -9.52
C LEU A 690 -14.46 -20.75 -10.27
N GLY A 691 -13.18 -20.58 -10.62
CA GLY A 691 -12.37 -21.62 -11.25
C GLY A 691 -12.31 -22.92 -10.44
N PHE A 692 -12.10 -22.82 -9.13
CA PHE A 692 -12.14 -23.98 -8.23
C PHE A 692 -13.50 -24.67 -8.24
N MET A 693 -14.60 -23.91 -8.13
CA MET A 693 -15.95 -24.47 -8.15
C MET A 693 -16.26 -25.15 -9.49
N LEU A 694 -15.82 -24.59 -10.61
CA LEU A 694 -15.95 -25.22 -11.91
C LEU A 694 -15.18 -26.55 -11.99
N GLU A 695 -13.93 -26.61 -11.50
CA GLU A 695 -13.16 -27.87 -11.52
C GLU A 695 -13.74 -28.95 -10.60
N ARG A 696 -14.38 -28.57 -9.49
CA ARG A 696 -14.91 -29.53 -8.51
C ARG A 696 -16.35 -29.96 -8.77
N CYS A 697 -17.19 -29.06 -9.28
CA CYS A 697 -18.62 -29.32 -9.49
C CYS A 697 -18.96 -29.78 -10.91
N VAL A 698 -18.15 -29.43 -11.92
CA VAL A 698 -18.43 -29.82 -13.31
C VAL A 698 -17.99 -31.27 -13.53
N PRO A 699 -18.87 -32.15 -14.04
CA PRO A 699 -18.51 -33.52 -14.35
C PRO A 699 -17.34 -33.61 -15.33
N LYS A 700 -16.46 -34.60 -15.15
CA LYS A 700 -15.31 -34.85 -16.06
C LYS A 700 -15.72 -35.27 -17.49
N SER A 701 -17.00 -35.62 -17.70
CA SER A 701 -17.51 -36.03 -19.01
C SER A 701 -17.43 -34.88 -20.02
N SER A 702 -16.73 -35.11 -21.13
CA SER A 702 -16.52 -34.10 -22.19
C SER A 702 -17.84 -33.57 -22.76
N TYR A 703 -18.88 -34.40 -22.83
CA TYR A 703 -20.21 -34.03 -23.33
C TYR A 703 -20.90 -32.95 -22.49
N VAL A 704 -20.57 -32.83 -21.21
CA VAL A 704 -21.10 -31.79 -20.31
C VAL A 704 -20.09 -30.66 -20.14
N LYS A 705 -18.81 -31.01 -19.94
CA LYS A 705 -17.75 -30.05 -19.70
C LYS A 705 -17.57 -29.08 -20.87
N VAL A 706 -17.44 -29.59 -22.11
CA VAL A 706 -17.12 -28.73 -23.27
C VAL A 706 -18.25 -27.74 -23.57
N PRO A 707 -19.54 -28.13 -23.66
CA PRO A 707 -20.61 -27.16 -23.89
C PRO A 707 -20.76 -26.15 -22.75
N LEU A 708 -20.60 -26.56 -21.49
CA LEU A 708 -20.68 -25.65 -20.34
C LEU A 708 -19.58 -24.59 -20.39
N TYR A 709 -18.32 -25.00 -20.55
CA TYR A 709 -17.23 -24.05 -20.69
C TYR A 709 -17.43 -23.17 -21.94
N GLY A 710 -17.86 -23.75 -23.07
CA GLY A 710 -18.22 -22.99 -24.27
C GLY A 710 -19.24 -21.89 -23.98
N GLY A 711 -20.30 -22.20 -23.24
CA GLY A 711 -21.29 -21.22 -22.78
C GLY A 711 -20.69 -20.14 -21.87
N LEU A 712 -19.77 -20.50 -20.98
CA LEU A 712 -19.07 -19.53 -20.12
C LEU A 712 -18.15 -18.59 -20.92
N TYR A 713 -17.42 -19.11 -21.91
CA TYR A 713 -16.62 -18.31 -22.83
C TYR A 713 -17.48 -17.32 -23.63
N VAL A 714 -18.57 -17.82 -24.22
CA VAL A 714 -19.51 -17.00 -25.00
C VAL A 714 -20.18 -15.95 -24.11
N GLY A 715 -20.62 -16.31 -22.91
CA GLY A 715 -21.23 -15.38 -21.96
C GLY A 715 -20.28 -14.26 -21.53
N CYS A 716 -19.03 -14.60 -21.22
CA CYS A 716 -17.99 -13.63 -20.89
C CYS A 716 -17.76 -12.63 -22.04
N ILE A 717 -17.62 -13.12 -23.27
CA ILE A 717 -17.40 -12.28 -24.46
C ILE A 717 -18.64 -11.44 -24.79
N TYR A 718 -19.82 -12.04 -24.75
CA TYR A 718 -21.09 -11.36 -25.07
C TYR A 718 -21.35 -10.19 -24.12
N ILE A 719 -21.18 -10.40 -22.81
CA ILE A 719 -21.41 -9.36 -21.80
C ILE A 719 -20.37 -8.26 -21.91
N TYR A 720 -19.11 -8.60 -22.20
CA TYR A 720 -18.11 -7.59 -22.53
C TYR A 720 -18.52 -6.77 -23.76
N ILE A 721 -18.97 -7.40 -24.86
CA ILE A 721 -19.38 -6.66 -26.07
C ILE A 721 -20.54 -5.72 -25.75
N LEU A 722 -21.56 -6.20 -25.03
CA LEU A 722 -22.72 -5.43 -24.63
C LEU A 722 -22.34 -4.20 -23.80
N PHE A 723 -21.53 -4.38 -22.76
CA PHE A 723 -21.13 -3.32 -21.85
C PHE A 723 -19.82 -2.61 -22.26
N SER A 724 -19.22 -2.98 -23.39
CA SER A 724 -17.97 -2.37 -23.87
C SER A 724 -18.01 -0.84 -23.94
N PRO A 725 -19.13 -0.15 -24.23
CA PRO A 725 -19.15 1.31 -24.23
C PRO A 725 -18.75 1.93 -22.89
N ILE A 726 -19.13 1.34 -21.75
CA ILE A 726 -18.81 1.92 -20.43
C ILE A 726 -17.31 1.92 -20.14
N ALA A 727 -16.60 0.94 -20.72
CA ALA A 727 -15.17 0.71 -20.51
C ALA A 727 -14.29 1.25 -21.64
N GLN A 728 -14.78 1.26 -22.88
CA GLN A 728 -14.05 1.75 -24.06
C GLN A 728 -14.31 3.23 -24.35
N GLY A 729 -15.37 3.80 -23.77
CA GLY A 729 -15.75 5.20 -23.92
C GLY A 729 -17.13 5.37 -24.55
N MET A 730 -18.00 6.10 -23.84
CA MET A 730 -19.36 6.42 -24.27
C MET A 730 -19.40 7.76 -25.03
N GLU A 731 -19.53 7.68 -26.35
CA GLU A 731 -19.55 8.83 -27.27
C GLU A 731 -20.97 9.32 -27.59
N LYS A 732 -21.98 8.43 -27.52
CA LYS A 732 -23.34 8.74 -27.96
C LYS A 732 -24.17 9.48 -26.91
N PRO A 733 -25.29 10.13 -27.26
CA PRO A 733 -26.18 10.76 -26.27
C PRO A 733 -26.60 9.79 -25.15
N MET A 734 -26.77 10.31 -23.93
CA MET A 734 -27.03 9.49 -22.73
C MET A 734 -28.21 8.52 -22.89
N GLY A 735 -29.32 8.99 -23.47
CA GLY A 735 -30.52 8.16 -23.67
C GLY A 735 -30.32 6.90 -24.54
N GLU A 736 -29.27 6.84 -25.37
CA GLU A 736 -28.95 5.62 -26.13
C GLU A 736 -28.35 4.50 -25.26
N TYR A 737 -27.79 4.84 -24.10
CA TYR A 737 -27.17 3.88 -23.18
C TYR A 737 -28.11 3.33 -22.12
N LYS A 738 -29.39 3.70 -22.13
CA LYS A 738 -30.40 3.20 -21.19
C LYS A 738 -30.55 1.67 -21.18
N HIS A 739 -30.22 1.01 -22.28
CA HIS A 739 -30.22 -0.47 -22.37
C HIS A 739 -29.14 -1.15 -21.50
N LEU A 740 -28.15 -0.39 -21.02
CA LEU A 740 -27.10 -0.86 -20.13
C LEU A 740 -27.51 -0.76 -18.65
N GLU A 741 -28.57 -0.03 -18.33
CA GLU A 741 -29.08 0.13 -16.95
C GLU A 741 -29.91 -1.07 -16.53
N TRP A 742 -29.25 -2.17 -16.16
CA TRP A 742 -29.95 -3.35 -15.68
C TRP A 742 -30.49 -3.19 -14.25
N LEU A 743 -29.85 -2.33 -13.45
CA LEU A 743 -30.30 -1.92 -12.12
C LEU A 743 -30.63 -0.43 -12.13
N SER A 744 -31.68 -0.03 -11.40
CA SER A 744 -32.11 1.37 -11.32
C SER A 744 -31.10 2.30 -10.65
N SER A 745 -30.15 1.73 -9.90
CA SER A 745 -29.06 2.43 -9.23
C SER A 745 -27.83 2.63 -10.12
N TRP A 746 -27.85 2.13 -11.36
CA TRP A 746 -26.78 2.35 -12.33
C TRP A 746 -27.04 3.63 -13.10
N ASP A 747 -26.44 4.72 -12.64
CA ASP A 747 -26.60 6.04 -13.23
C ASP A 747 -25.76 6.21 -14.52
N ILE A 748 -26.08 5.40 -15.56
CA ILE A 748 -25.36 5.30 -16.84
C ILE A 748 -26.02 6.18 -17.94
N SER A 749 -27.28 6.60 -17.80
CA SER A 749 -27.97 7.47 -18.75
C SER A 749 -28.62 8.71 -18.13
#